data_AF-A0A521J8D5-F1
#
_entry.id   AF-A0A521J8D5-F1
#
_cell.length_a   1.000
_cell.length_b   1.000
_cell.length_c   1.000
_cell.angle_alpha   90.00
_cell.angle_beta   90.00
_cell.angle_gamma   90.00
#
_symmetry.space_group_name_H-M   'P 1'
#
loop_
_entity.id
_entity.type
_entity.pdbx_description
1 polymer ?
#
loop_
_entity_poly.entity_id
_entity_poly.type
_entity_poly.pdbx_seq_one_letter_code
_entity_poly.pdbx_strand_id
1 'polypeptide(L)'
;MKIKNKISKKKLLRHIIILCFLIAIGFVGYLFYGNYKLNQLSTMTFDEMLSFTTKDNKEAIITVGIIKDDKITYSVYGENGRELPKEEHIYEIGSITKTFTASLICKAISDGKIALGDSISEYVLLPKQDYYPTIQRLLTHTSGYKAFYLEKPMVSNFFKGYNDFNGITKEMLIKKLEKIKLDDSDYAYKYSNFGMATLGLVLERVYDMDYTSLMSNYISFELGLTNTRISNGARDLKNGWEWSKSDAYMPAGALLSNISDMLLYLKINMDENPSYLSFAHEALADVNASSKTYEKMGIRIDSVGAGWMIDNKNNIIWHNGATGNYNSYIGFDKDNQVGVVVLSNLPSDYRIPATIMGIEILTSDPMRIPTAKFEPTDKPEPTVIVENDIEKKSDSTVTVKSVPTNEPKQEPEISVVTQPEEAIPGISNNYLILLETEAQIQSARKFKEYKEAKGYTVTVKSIEKDVKPGIDEDKSETIHQFLKDMDKERSLDYVLLIGEPYNREYACPQNTGGIIPMRYMYANDDNHNTRYHFDWYDYKEPSNNAFNTPTDIYYAFNWDWDYDKDGFTGELIDDISKYYDDVGVPELLFYVGRIPFSDSTVIESVLDSTVNYDKNRKEQSNALIGAGIIGYPEKVEFPYIADGAYYANILSNNLSANNIETVTLYEKSGVIPSKYECTYPLNYENFDLELNKLYDFTFIYGHGGYTMFLWTKDSNNNGIYDEPREEYDILREPVTKHLTGFLFMDGCHTMRVEEDSEYSHSLHIQDILISGMSSAGLATTREGGYSPENPRPSISSNMFLDKSLIISKGFYEATAKMIFEYRELFGAYIYCYLGDPSIRLRQ
;
A
#
# COMPACT_ATOMS: atom_id res chain seq x y z
N MET A 1 -42.30 -40.42 65.81
CA MET A 1 -40.91 -40.44 66.32
C MET A 1 -40.14 -39.29 65.66
N LYS A 2 -39.94 -38.16 66.36
CA LYS A 2 -39.17 -36.99 65.87
C LYS A 2 -37.82 -36.97 66.58
N ILE A 3 -36.75 -37.38 65.91
CA ILE A 3 -35.38 -37.24 66.43
C ILE A 3 -34.85 -35.88 65.99
N LYS A 4 -34.82 -34.89 66.90
CA LYS A 4 -34.05 -33.66 66.73
C LYS A 4 -32.62 -33.91 67.20
N ASN A 5 -31.73 -34.28 66.28
CA ASN A 5 -30.29 -34.29 66.54
C ASN A 5 -29.77 -32.84 66.56
N LYS A 6 -29.73 -32.21 67.74
CA LYS A 6 -29.02 -30.93 67.95
C LYS A 6 -27.52 -31.25 67.96
N ILE A 7 -26.83 -30.97 66.85
CA ILE A 7 -25.36 -31.00 66.80
C ILE A 7 -24.85 -29.97 67.83
N SER A 8 -23.99 -30.38 68.76
CA SER A 8 -23.46 -29.47 69.78
C SER A 8 -22.61 -28.38 69.12
N LYS A 9 -22.63 -27.15 69.65
CA LYS A 9 -21.80 -26.03 69.13
C LYS A 9 -20.31 -26.40 69.00
N LYS A 10 -19.79 -27.26 69.89
CA LYS A 10 -18.43 -27.82 69.80
C LYS A 10 -18.22 -28.76 68.60
N LYS A 11 -19.21 -29.62 68.29
CA LYS A 11 -19.16 -30.46 67.08
C LYS A 11 -19.26 -29.60 65.82
N LEU A 12 -20.14 -28.60 65.76
CA LEU A 12 -20.26 -27.70 64.61
C LEU A 12 -18.95 -26.92 64.36
N LEU A 13 -18.37 -26.34 65.41
CA LEU A 13 -17.07 -25.64 65.34
C LEU A 13 -15.95 -26.57 64.84
N ARG A 14 -15.92 -27.83 65.30
CA ARG A 14 -14.95 -28.82 64.81
C ARG A 14 -15.10 -29.11 63.31
N HIS A 15 -16.32 -29.20 62.79
CA HIS A 15 -16.54 -29.42 61.34
C HIS A 15 -16.15 -28.19 60.51
N ILE A 16 -16.40 -26.97 61.00
CA ILE A 16 -15.95 -25.73 60.34
C ILE A 16 -14.42 -25.67 60.30
N ILE A 17 -13.73 -25.98 61.41
CA ILE A 17 -12.26 -26.01 61.45
C ILE A 17 -11.70 -27.06 60.48
N ILE A 18 -12.29 -28.26 60.43
CA ILE A 18 -11.87 -29.31 59.48
C ILE A 18 -12.09 -28.84 58.04
N LEU A 19 -13.23 -28.20 57.74
CA LEU A 19 -13.52 -27.69 56.40
C LEU A 19 -12.55 -26.58 56.00
N CYS A 20 -12.27 -25.61 56.88
CA CYS A 20 -11.26 -24.58 56.64
C CYS A 20 -9.87 -25.17 56.43
N PHE A 21 -9.51 -26.22 57.19
CA PHE A 21 -8.24 -26.92 57.04
C PHE A 21 -8.14 -27.67 55.71
N LEU A 22 -9.23 -28.33 55.25
CA LEU A 22 -9.30 -28.98 53.95
C LEU A 22 -9.24 -27.97 52.79
N ILE A 23 -9.91 -26.82 52.92
CA ILE A 23 -9.82 -25.72 51.96
C ILE A 23 -8.39 -25.17 51.92
N ALA A 24 -7.74 -25.00 53.07
CA ALA A 24 -6.35 -24.55 53.15
C ALA A 24 -5.38 -25.56 52.52
N ILE A 25 -5.53 -26.88 52.77
CA ILE A 25 -4.74 -27.92 52.11
C ILE A 25 -4.98 -27.90 50.60
N GLY A 26 -6.24 -27.79 50.15
CA GLY A 26 -6.59 -27.69 48.74
C GLY A 26 -5.95 -26.46 48.09
N PHE A 27 -5.97 -25.32 48.78
CA PHE A 27 -5.34 -24.09 48.31
C PHE A 27 -3.81 -24.20 48.26
N VAL A 28 -3.17 -24.78 49.27
CA VAL A 28 -1.72 -25.04 49.28
C VAL A 28 -1.35 -26.01 48.15
N GLY A 29 -2.11 -27.10 47.96
CA GLY A 29 -1.93 -28.04 46.86
C GLY A 29 -2.08 -27.37 45.49
N TYR A 30 -3.04 -26.46 45.34
CA TYR A 30 -3.23 -25.65 44.14
C TYR A 30 -2.02 -24.73 43.86
N LEU A 31 -1.45 -24.09 44.89
CA LEU A 31 -0.22 -23.28 44.76
C LEU A 31 1.00 -24.13 44.36
N PHE A 32 1.15 -25.33 44.93
CA PHE A 32 2.22 -26.27 44.52
C PHE A 32 2.04 -26.76 43.08
N TYR A 33 0.81 -27.09 42.69
CA TYR A 33 0.49 -27.49 41.31
C TYR A 33 0.76 -26.36 40.32
N GLY A 34 0.37 -25.11 40.64
CA GLY A 34 0.67 -23.94 39.82
C GLY A 34 2.16 -23.71 39.65
N ASN A 35 2.95 -23.78 40.73
CA ASN A 35 4.42 -23.70 40.64
C ASN A 35 5.04 -24.84 39.83
N TYR A 36 4.53 -26.08 39.97
CA TYR A 36 4.98 -27.22 39.18
C TYR A 36 4.72 -27.00 37.68
N LYS A 37 3.53 -26.53 37.31
CA LYS A 37 3.17 -26.22 35.92
C LYS A 37 4.00 -25.09 35.32
N LEU A 38 4.24 -24.02 36.08
CA LEU A 38 5.13 -22.93 35.65
C LEU A 38 6.55 -23.40 35.40
N ASN A 39 7.09 -24.27 36.28
CA ASN A 39 8.42 -24.83 36.10
C ASN A 39 8.51 -25.77 34.88
N GLN A 40 7.44 -26.50 34.55
CA GLN A 40 7.40 -27.28 33.30
C GLN A 40 7.43 -26.36 32.08
N LEU A 41 6.65 -25.28 32.09
CA LEU A 41 6.60 -24.33 30.97
C LEU A 41 7.98 -23.71 30.69
N SER A 42 8.72 -23.31 31.73
CA SER A 42 10.06 -22.73 31.60
C SER A 42 11.13 -23.69 31.05
N THR A 43 10.78 -24.96 30.82
CA THR A 43 11.70 -25.97 30.26
C THR A 43 11.25 -26.48 28.89
N MET A 44 10.09 -26.04 28.40
CA MET A 44 9.59 -26.45 27.08
C MET A 44 10.31 -25.70 25.97
N THR A 45 10.63 -26.41 24.91
CA THR A 45 11.05 -25.82 23.62
C THR A 45 9.86 -25.23 22.87
N PHE A 46 10.11 -24.37 21.88
CA PHE A 46 9.06 -23.85 21.00
C PHE A 46 8.19 -24.97 20.39
N ASP A 47 8.80 -26.04 19.86
CA ASP A 47 8.07 -27.17 19.26
C ASP A 47 7.15 -27.86 20.27
N GLU A 48 7.60 -28.05 21.51
CA GLU A 48 6.78 -28.63 22.57
C GLU A 48 5.62 -27.70 22.96
N MET A 49 5.87 -26.38 23.01
CA MET A 49 4.83 -25.39 23.28
C MET A 49 3.78 -25.39 22.16
N LEU A 50 4.22 -25.43 20.92
CA LEU A 50 3.39 -25.45 19.73
C LEU A 50 2.53 -26.72 19.67
N SER A 51 3.13 -27.91 19.80
CA SER A 51 2.41 -29.18 19.84
C SER A 51 1.45 -29.23 21.01
N PHE A 52 1.83 -28.76 22.20
CA PHE A 52 0.92 -28.70 23.35
C PHE A 52 -0.25 -27.76 23.08
N THR A 53 -0.01 -26.61 22.46
CA THR A 53 -1.05 -25.60 22.21
C THR A 53 -2.05 -26.06 21.17
N THR A 54 -1.60 -26.70 20.10
CA THR A 54 -2.43 -27.13 18.96
C THR A 54 -2.94 -28.57 19.09
N LYS A 55 -2.61 -29.26 20.19
CA LYS A 55 -2.97 -30.68 20.38
C LYS A 55 -4.49 -30.92 20.30
N ASP A 56 -4.86 -31.85 19.42
CA ASP A 56 -6.23 -32.30 19.12
C ASP A 56 -7.19 -31.16 18.72
N ASN A 57 -6.65 -30.06 18.15
CA ASN A 57 -7.44 -28.93 17.67
C ASN A 57 -7.26 -28.73 16.16
N LYS A 58 -8.26 -29.17 15.38
CA LYS A 58 -8.28 -29.07 13.91
C LYS A 58 -8.44 -27.66 13.37
N GLU A 59 -8.93 -26.73 14.18
CA GLU A 59 -9.12 -25.34 13.79
C GLU A 59 -7.94 -24.46 14.19
N ALA A 60 -6.94 -25.00 14.89
CA ALA A 60 -5.77 -24.25 15.31
C ALA A 60 -4.92 -23.88 14.08
N ILE A 61 -4.61 -22.59 13.96
CA ILE A 61 -3.68 -22.04 12.98
C ILE A 61 -2.78 -21.05 13.72
N ILE A 62 -1.48 -21.33 13.71
CA ILE A 62 -0.44 -20.46 14.29
C ILE A 62 0.58 -20.18 13.19
N THR A 63 0.76 -18.91 12.85
CA THR A 63 1.76 -18.47 11.89
C THR A 63 2.92 -17.80 12.62
N VAL A 64 4.15 -18.23 12.33
CA VAL A 64 5.38 -17.72 12.94
C VAL A 64 6.28 -17.17 11.86
N GLY A 65 6.71 -15.93 12.02
CA GLY A 65 7.64 -15.23 11.15
C GLY A 65 8.89 -14.81 11.90
N ILE A 66 10.04 -14.87 11.22
CA ILE A 66 11.35 -14.59 11.79
C ILE A 66 12.16 -13.75 10.80
N ILE A 67 12.80 -12.71 11.34
CA ILE A 67 13.84 -11.92 10.67
C ILE A 67 15.15 -12.23 11.35
N LYS A 68 16.18 -12.61 10.59
CA LYS A 68 17.54 -12.78 11.10
C LYS A 68 18.53 -12.31 10.04
N ASP A 69 19.33 -11.30 10.39
CA ASP A 69 20.35 -10.73 9.51
C ASP A 69 19.76 -10.43 8.10
N ASP A 70 18.65 -9.68 8.07
CA ASP A 70 17.82 -9.32 6.90
C ASP A 70 17.10 -10.48 6.18
N LYS A 71 17.33 -11.73 6.57
CA LYS A 71 16.61 -12.87 6.02
C LYS A 71 15.25 -13.03 6.69
N ILE A 72 14.19 -12.92 5.90
CA ILE A 72 12.81 -13.09 6.33
C ILE A 72 12.34 -14.52 6.02
N THR A 73 11.76 -15.20 7.00
CA THR A 73 11.12 -16.52 6.84
C THR A 73 9.83 -16.60 7.64
N TYR A 74 8.89 -17.44 7.20
CA TYR A 74 7.71 -17.79 7.99
C TYR A 74 7.26 -19.23 7.75
N SER A 75 6.56 -19.79 8.73
CA SER A 75 5.91 -21.10 8.71
C SER A 75 4.52 -21.01 9.33
N VAL A 76 3.61 -21.87 8.86
CA VAL A 76 2.22 -21.98 9.32
C VAL A 76 2.04 -23.35 9.97
N TYR A 77 1.43 -23.40 11.15
CA TYR A 77 1.26 -24.62 11.93
C TYR A 77 -0.19 -24.88 12.29
N GLY A 78 -0.58 -26.15 12.25
CA GLY A 78 -1.91 -26.63 12.56
C GLY A 78 -1.94 -27.66 13.69
N GLU A 79 -2.98 -28.49 13.67
CA GLU A 79 -3.22 -29.56 14.65
C GLU A 79 -1.94 -30.35 15.01
N ASN A 80 -1.71 -30.54 16.32
CA ASN A 80 -0.56 -31.26 16.88
C ASN A 80 0.83 -30.70 16.52
N GLY A 81 0.91 -29.46 16.06
CA GLY A 81 2.16 -28.78 15.67
C GLY A 81 2.61 -29.13 14.26
N ARG A 82 1.73 -29.71 13.45
CA ARG A 82 2.02 -30.05 12.06
C ARG A 82 2.20 -28.77 11.24
N GLU A 83 3.33 -28.65 10.54
CA GLU A 83 3.51 -27.60 9.55
C GLU A 83 2.52 -27.79 8.38
N LEU A 84 1.87 -26.69 7.98
CA LEU A 84 0.89 -26.61 6.91
C LEU A 84 1.52 -25.95 5.68
N PRO A 85 0.86 -26.04 4.49
CA PRO A 85 1.22 -25.20 3.36
C PRO A 85 1.27 -23.72 3.78
N LYS A 86 2.19 -22.97 3.16
CA LYS A 86 2.35 -21.55 3.42
C LYS A 86 1.19 -20.76 2.83
N GLU A 87 0.15 -20.59 3.61
CA GLU A 87 -1.00 -19.74 3.32
C GLU A 87 -0.97 -18.51 4.24
N GLU A 88 -1.25 -17.34 3.68
CA GLU A 88 -1.37 -16.13 4.47
C GLU A 88 -2.81 -15.98 4.99
N HIS A 89 -2.94 -15.80 6.29
CA HIS A 89 -4.23 -15.60 6.96
C HIS A 89 -4.29 -14.21 7.59
N ILE A 90 -5.49 -13.65 7.70
CA ILE A 90 -5.71 -12.37 8.38
C ILE A 90 -6.06 -12.63 9.85
N TYR A 91 -5.23 -12.12 10.76
CA TYR A 91 -5.38 -12.25 12.20
C TYR A 91 -5.76 -10.92 12.83
N GLU A 92 -6.50 -10.98 13.95
CA GLU A 92 -6.57 -9.83 14.86
C GLU A 92 -5.25 -9.72 15.61
N ILE A 93 -4.52 -8.63 15.37
CA ILE A 93 -3.24 -8.41 16.06
C ILE A 93 -3.43 -7.82 17.46
N GLY A 94 -4.69 -7.51 17.82
CA GLY A 94 -5.08 -7.02 19.13
C GLY A 94 -4.22 -5.85 19.57
N SER A 95 -3.73 -5.89 20.80
CA SER A 95 -2.96 -4.80 21.39
C SER A 95 -1.65 -4.43 20.69
N ILE A 96 -1.14 -5.21 19.71
CA ILE A 96 -0.08 -4.72 18.83
C ILE A 96 -0.50 -3.41 18.13
N THR A 97 -1.80 -3.20 17.92
CA THR A 97 -2.39 -1.92 17.45
C THR A 97 -1.86 -0.70 18.21
N LYS A 98 -1.53 -0.84 19.50
CA LYS A 98 -1.00 0.28 20.30
C LYS A 98 0.34 0.79 19.80
N THR A 99 1.17 -0.08 19.24
CA THR A 99 2.46 0.31 18.63
C THR A 99 2.22 1.18 17.39
N PHE A 100 1.15 0.93 16.63
CA PHE A 100 0.74 1.77 15.50
C PHE A 100 0.22 3.13 15.97
N THR A 101 -0.69 3.14 16.95
CA THR A 101 -1.17 4.41 17.54
C THR A 101 -0.03 5.22 18.15
N ALA A 102 0.89 4.56 18.85
CA ALA A 102 2.03 5.22 19.48
C ALA A 102 3.04 5.72 18.44
N SER A 103 3.33 4.98 17.38
CA SER A 103 4.21 5.47 16.31
C SER A 103 3.64 6.69 15.61
N LEU A 104 2.32 6.77 15.44
CA LEU A 104 1.66 7.97 14.92
C LEU A 104 1.71 9.16 15.89
N ILE A 105 1.70 8.92 17.20
CA ILE A 105 2.01 9.94 18.23
C ILE A 105 3.47 10.38 18.11
N CYS A 106 4.42 9.45 17.92
CA CYS A 106 5.84 9.77 17.71
C CYS A 106 6.03 10.63 16.45
N LYS A 107 5.33 10.31 15.36
CA LYS A 107 5.27 11.14 14.16
C LYS A 107 4.75 12.54 14.46
N ALA A 108 3.65 12.67 15.20
CA ALA A 108 3.10 13.98 15.58
C ALA A 108 4.08 14.80 16.44
N ILE A 109 4.86 14.14 17.30
CA ILE A 109 5.95 14.78 18.08
C ILE A 109 7.06 15.25 17.14
N SER A 110 7.51 14.38 16.22
CA SER A 110 8.52 14.70 15.23
C SER A 110 8.10 15.85 14.31
N ASP A 111 6.82 15.93 13.96
CA ASP A 111 6.24 17.01 13.15
C ASP A 111 6.03 18.30 13.96
N GLY A 112 6.38 18.32 15.25
CA GLY A 112 6.24 19.48 16.14
C GLY A 112 4.80 19.84 16.48
N LYS A 113 3.84 18.93 16.28
CA LYS A 113 2.42 19.18 16.52
C LYS A 113 1.99 18.94 17.97
N ILE A 114 2.69 18.05 18.67
CA ILE A 114 2.48 17.72 20.08
C ILE A 114 3.81 17.51 20.79
N ALA A 115 3.84 17.57 22.12
CA ALA A 115 4.98 17.19 22.94
C ALA A 115 4.58 16.18 24.03
N LEU A 116 5.58 15.41 24.49
CA LEU A 116 5.41 14.40 25.56
C LEU A 116 4.83 14.98 26.86
N GLY A 117 5.23 16.21 27.19
CA GLY A 117 4.85 16.90 28.41
C GLY A 117 3.46 17.52 28.37
N ASP A 118 2.83 17.61 27.19
CA ASP A 118 1.56 18.28 27.04
C ASP A 118 0.45 17.53 27.76
N SER A 119 -0.45 18.28 28.37
CA SER A 119 -1.62 17.71 29.02
C SER A 119 -2.68 17.31 27.98
N ILE A 120 -3.38 16.19 28.19
CA ILE A 120 -4.45 15.78 27.27
C ILE A 120 -5.57 16.83 27.11
N SER A 121 -5.76 17.73 28.10
CA SER A 121 -6.77 18.78 28.02
C SER A 121 -6.43 19.91 27.04
N GLU A 122 -5.20 19.93 26.51
CA GLU A 122 -4.81 20.85 25.44
C GLU A 122 -5.41 20.43 24.09
N TYR A 123 -5.68 19.13 23.94
CA TYR A 123 -6.17 18.52 22.70
C TYR A 123 -7.64 18.06 22.81
N VAL A 124 -8.05 17.59 23.98
CA VAL A 124 -9.43 17.15 24.22
C VAL A 124 -10.16 18.21 25.04
N LEU A 125 -11.30 18.69 24.54
CA LEU A 125 -12.10 19.69 25.25
C LEU A 125 -12.67 19.10 26.54
N LEU A 126 -12.07 19.47 27.67
CA LEU A 126 -12.39 18.95 29.00
C LEU A 126 -12.62 20.11 29.99
N PRO A 127 -13.46 19.92 31.02
CA PRO A 127 -13.68 20.93 32.04
C PRO A 127 -12.38 21.22 32.80
N LYS A 128 -12.22 22.45 33.29
CA LYS A 128 -11.05 22.80 34.10
C LYS A 128 -10.96 21.90 35.33
N GLN A 129 -9.79 21.28 35.52
CA GLN A 129 -9.43 20.48 36.69
C GLN A 129 -8.01 20.81 37.13
N ASP A 130 -7.64 20.33 38.31
CA ASP A 130 -6.29 20.54 38.85
C ASP A 130 -5.24 19.76 38.05
N TYR A 131 -5.59 18.59 37.51
CA TYR A 131 -4.65 17.75 36.78
C TYR A 131 -5.31 16.86 35.72
N TYR A 132 -4.68 16.79 34.56
CA TYR A 132 -4.92 15.83 33.50
C TYR A 132 -3.57 15.21 33.08
N PRO A 133 -3.47 13.88 32.87
CA PRO A 133 -2.21 13.24 32.54
C PRO A 133 -1.60 13.73 31.22
N THR A 134 -0.28 13.61 31.12
CA THR A 134 0.47 14.01 29.92
C THR A 134 0.47 12.92 28.84
N ILE A 135 0.79 13.29 27.59
CA ILE A 135 0.96 12.35 26.47
C ILE A 135 1.94 11.22 26.83
N GLN A 136 3.08 11.55 27.44
CA GLN A 136 4.06 10.56 27.90
C GLN A 136 3.44 9.54 28.86
N ARG A 137 2.71 10.01 29.88
CA ARG A 137 2.11 9.12 30.89
C ARG A 137 1.03 8.21 30.30
N LEU A 138 0.38 8.60 29.21
CA LEU A 138 -0.55 7.74 28.47
C LEU A 138 0.22 6.65 27.71
N LEU A 139 1.26 7.03 26.95
CA LEU A 139 2.12 6.12 26.19
C LEU A 139 2.78 5.06 27.08
N THR A 140 3.23 5.45 28.28
CA THR A 140 3.96 4.58 29.22
C THR A 140 3.06 3.84 30.21
N HIS A 141 1.74 3.99 30.10
CA HIS A 141 0.78 3.41 31.04
C HIS A 141 0.99 3.82 32.52
N THR A 142 1.48 5.03 32.77
CA THR A 142 1.70 5.63 34.11
C THR A 142 0.81 6.84 34.37
N SER A 143 -0.30 6.96 33.64
CA SER A 143 -1.27 8.07 33.75
C SER A 143 -2.15 8.03 34.99
N GLY A 144 -2.19 6.91 35.71
CA GLY A 144 -3.17 6.67 36.79
C GLY A 144 -4.55 6.22 36.31
N TYR A 145 -4.78 6.18 34.98
CA TYR A 145 -6.01 5.61 34.43
C TYR A 145 -6.12 4.10 34.68
N LYS A 146 -7.36 3.62 34.79
CA LYS A 146 -7.65 2.18 34.87
C LYS A 146 -7.44 1.53 33.50
N ALA A 147 -7.39 0.18 33.48
CA ALA A 147 -7.36 -0.59 32.23
C ALA A 147 -8.49 -0.16 31.28
N PHE A 148 -9.69 -0.05 31.85
CA PHE A 148 -10.88 0.55 31.28
C PHE A 148 -11.80 1.00 32.43
N TYR A 149 -12.82 1.78 32.12
CA TYR A 149 -13.87 2.15 33.06
C TYR A 149 -15.18 1.51 32.60
N LEU A 150 -15.88 0.85 33.53
CA LEU A 150 -17.10 0.12 33.21
C LEU A 150 -18.17 1.04 32.62
N GLU A 151 -18.72 0.62 31.48
CA GLU A 151 -19.81 1.26 30.76
C GLU A 151 -20.93 0.26 30.48
N LYS A 152 -22.15 0.75 30.21
CA LYS A 152 -23.31 -0.13 29.99
C LYS A 152 -23.13 -1.13 28.84
N PRO A 153 -22.59 -0.75 27.66
CA PRO A 153 -22.36 -1.71 26.57
C PRO A 153 -21.40 -2.84 26.97
N MET A 154 -20.31 -2.54 27.70
CA MET A 154 -19.37 -3.57 28.20
C MET A 154 -20.08 -4.67 28.99
N VAL A 155 -21.00 -4.31 29.90
CA VAL A 155 -21.75 -5.31 30.68
C VAL A 155 -22.62 -6.18 29.77
N SER A 156 -23.30 -5.58 28.79
CA SER A 156 -24.10 -6.33 27.83
C SER A 156 -23.24 -7.26 26.97
N ASN A 157 -22.08 -6.79 26.53
CA ASN A 157 -21.18 -7.53 25.64
C ASN A 157 -20.56 -8.73 26.35
N PHE A 158 -20.15 -8.56 27.61
CA PHE A 158 -19.64 -9.64 28.46
C PHE A 158 -20.63 -10.81 28.56
N PHE A 159 -21.91 -10.55 28.78
CA PHE A 159 -22.94 -11.61 28.85
C PHE A 159 -23.26 -12.24 27.48
N LYS A 160 -22.96 -11.56 26.37
CA LYS A 160 -23.16 -12.05 25.00
C LYS A 160 -21.92 -12.74 24.42
N GLY A 161 -20.77 -12.65 25.09
CA GLY A 161 -19.48 -13.11 24.55
C GLY A 161 -19.00 -12.28 23.36
N TYR A 162 -19.40 -11.01 23.29
CA TYR A 162 -19.01 -10.07 22.22
C TYR A 162 -17.77 -9.26 22.62
N ASN A 163 -17.24 -8.49 21.67
CA ASN A 163 -16.21 -7.49 21.94
C ASN A 163 -16.66 -6.55 23.08
N ASP A 164 -15.93 -6.56 24.20
CA ASP A 164 -16.25 -5.75 25.38
C ASP A 164 -16.33 -4.25 25.06
N PHE A 165 -15.57 -3.78 24.07
CA PHE A 165 -15.49 -2.36 23.71
C PHE A 165 -16.49 -1.94 22.62
N ASN A 166 -17.24 -2.88 22.05
CA ASN A 166 -18.21 -2.57 21.00
C ASN A 166 -19.35 -1.68 21.53
N GLY A 167 -19.64 -0.60 20.79
CA GLY A 167 -20.66 0.38 21.13
C GLY A 167 -20.22 1.41 22.17
N ILE A 168 -18.93 1.45 22.53
CA ILE A 168 -18.39 2.48 23.43
C ILE A 168 -17.94 3.67 22.59
N THR A 169 -18.78 4.70 22.51
CA THR A 169 -18.52 5.86 21.66
C THR A 169 -17.48 6.83 22.23
N LYS A 170 -16.93 7.69 21.38
CA LYS A 170 -16.01 8.77 21.76
C LYS A 170 -16.63 9.72 22.78
N GLU A 171 -17.92 10.02 22.67
CA GLU A 171 -18.64 10.87 23.62
C GLU A 171 -18.73 10.21 25.01
N MET A 172 -18.86 8.88 25.07
CA MET A 172 -18.83 8.15 26.33
C MET A 172 -17.44 8.21 26.98
N LEU A 173 -16.39 8.09 26.16
CA LEU A 173 -15.00 8.25 26.59
C LEU A 173 -14.75 9.66 27.16
N ILE A 174 -15.13 10.71 26.42
CA ILE A 174 -15.01 12.11 26.86
C ILE A 174 -15.78 12.35 28.16
N LYS A 175 -17.05 11.93 28.24
CA LYS A 175 -17.86 12.03 29.47
C LYS A 175 -17.25 11.32 30.67
N LYS A 176 -16.45 10.27 30.45
CA LYS A 176 -15.69 9.63 31.52
C LYS A 176 -14.49 10.48 31.93
N LEU A 177 -13.71 10.99 30.97
CA LEU A 177 -12.58 11.88 31.20
C LEU A 177 -12.99 13.13 32.01
N GLU A 178 -14.17 13.70 31.74
CA GLU A 178 -14.73 14.83 32.50
C GLU A 178 -14.92 14.55 34.00
N LYS A 179 -15.14 13.28 34.37
CA LYS A 179 -15.52 12.86 35.73
C LYS A 179 -14.36 12.29 36.54
N ILE A 180 -13.33 11.77 35.87
CA ILE A 180 -12.15 11.23 36.55
C ILE A 180 -11.42 12.40 37.22
N LYS A 181 -11.12 12.23 38.52
CA LYS A 181 -10.24 13.12 39.28
C LYS A 181 -8.96 12.36 39.59
N LEU A 182 -7.83 12.93 39.22
CA LEU A 182 -6.50 12.42 39.52
C LEU A 182 -5.70 13.53 40.21
N ASP A 183 -4.74 13.13 41.02
CA ASP A 183 -3.74 14.01 41.60
C ASP A 183 -2.49 13.98 40.72
N ASP A 184 -1.76 15.08 40.62
CA ASP A 184 -0.44 15.06 39.97
C ASP A 184 0.54 14.31 40.87
N SER A 185 0.68 13.00 40.62
CA SER A 185 1.50 12.09 41.40
C SER A 185 2.11 11.01 40.51
N ASP A 186 3.17 10.36 40.99
CA ASP A 186 3.79 9.25 40.29
C ASP A 186 2.93 7.99 40.46
N TYR A 187 2.17 7.65 39.42
CA TYR A 187 1.36 6.45 39.39
C TYR A 187 2.21 5.25 38.93
N ALA A 188 2.06 4.12 39.64
CA ALA A 188 2.62 2.85 39.22
C ALA A 188 2.06 2.41 37.85
N TYR A 189 2.88 1.67 37.10
CA TYR A 189 2.49 1.12 35.81
C TYR A 189 1.17 0.34 35.89
N LYS A 190 0.26 0.68 34.99
CA LYS A 190 -1.02 0.01 34.84
C LYS A 190 -1.47 0.06 33.39
N TYR A 191 -1.30 -1.07 32.71
CA TYR A 191 -1.71 -1.26 31.33
C TYR A 191 -3.14 -0.74 31.06
N SER A 192 -3.26 0.26 30.18
CA SER A 192 -4.50 1.03 30.02
C SER A 192 -4.93 1.17 28.56
N ASN A 193 -5.96 0.41 28.20
CA ASN A 193 -6.67 0.60 26.93
C ASN A 193 -7.40 1.95 26.90
N PHE A 194 -7.88 2.43 28.05
CA PHE A 194 -8.49 3.75 28.18
C PHE A 194 -7.51 4.89 27.88
N GLY A 195 -6.25 4.76 28.31
CA GLY A 195 -5.18 5.69 27.95
C GLY A 195 -4.95 5.73 26.44
N MET A 196 -4.85 4.57 25.79
CA MET A 196 -4.68 4.50 24.34
C MET A 196 -5.88 5.03 23.55
N ALA A 197 -7.10 4.74 24.01
CA ALA A 197 -8.32 5.31 23.44
C ALA A 197 -8.31 6.86 23.53
N THR A 198 -7.76 7.41 24.62
CA THR A 198 -7.60 8.86 24.78
C THR A 198 -6.55 9.43 23.83
N LEU A 199 -5.43 8.72 23.58
CA LEU A 199 -4.45 9.11 22.55
C LEU A 199 -5.07 9.13 21.14
N GLY A 200 -6.05 8.26 20.86
CA GLY A 200 -6.85 8.34 19.64
C GLY A 200 -7.53 9.70 19.49
N LEU A 201 -8.21 10.19 20.52
CA LEU A 201 -8.85 11.52 20.50
C LEU A 201 -7.84 12.66 20.32
N VAL A 202 -6.65 12.54 20.91
CA VAL A 202 -5.56 13.51 20.72
C VAL A 202 -5.13 13.54 19.26
N LEU A 203 -4.88 12.38 18.66
CA LEU A 203 -4.50 12.27 17.25
C LEU A 203 -5.56 12.88 16.33
N GLU A 204 -6.83 12.61 16.59
CA GLU A 204 -7.92 13.20 15.79
C GLU A 204 -7.90 14.72 15.83
N ARG A 205 -7.66 15.30 17.01
CA ARG A 205 -7.56 16.75 17.14
C ARG A 205 -6.35 17.32 16.42
N VAL A 206 -5.21 16.64 16.52
CA VAL A 206 -3.91 17.09 16.02
C VAL A 206 -3.83 17.09 14.50
N TYR A 207 -4.49 16.11 13.88
CA TYR A 207 -4.53 15.96 12.43
C TYR A 207 -5.83 16.49 11.80
N ASP A 208 -6.81 16.88 12.61
CA ASP A 208 -8.15 17.30 12.18
C ASP A 208 -8.84 16.25 11.29
N MET A 209 -8.67 14.98 11.65
CA MET A 209 -9.08 13.81 10.88
C MET A 209 -9.58 12.71 11.82
N ASP A 210 -10.59 11.94 11.43
CA ASP A 210 -11.00 10.81 12.27
C ASP A 210 -9.92 9.71 12.31
N TYR A 211 -9.86 8.99 13.43
CA TYR A 211 -8.83 7.99 13.71
C TYR A 211 -8.81 6.88 12.68
N THR A 212 -9.98 6.51 12.11
CA THR A 212 -10.05 5.41 11.14
C THR A 212 -9.35 5.80 9.86
N SER A 213 -9.67 6.98 9.33
CA SER A 213 -9.05 7.53 8.12
C SER A 213 -7.57 7.80 8.36
N LEU A 214 -7.23 8.45 9.47
CA LEU A 214 -5.86 8.78 9.84
C LEU A 214 -4.97 7.54 9.95
N MET A 215 -5.43 6.51 10.67
CA MET A 215 -4.67 5.28 10.84
C MET A 215 -4.59 4.47 9.53
N SER A 216 -5.66 4.43 8.73
CA SER A 216 -5.64 3.75 7.43
C SER A 216 -4.63 4.41 6.48
N ASN A 217 -4.62 5.74 6.40
CA ASN A 217 -3.65 6.48 5.58
C ASN A 217 -2.21 6.23 6.03
N TYR A 218 -1.99 6.27 7.35
CA TYR A 218 -0.69 5.98 7.93
C TYR A 218 -0.20 4.56 7.59
N ILE A 219 -1.06 3.56 7.73
CA ILE A 219 -0.72 2.17 7.44
C ILE A 219 -0.44 1.95 5.96
N SER A 220 -1.30 2.44 5.06
CA SER A 220 -1.21 2.19 3.63
C SER A 220 -0.10 2.99 2.95
N PHE A 221 0.02 4.29 3.27
CA PHE A 221 0.90 5.20 2.52
C PHE A 221 2.24 5.45 3.19
N GLU A 222 2.28 5.56 4.53
CA GLU A 222 3.55 5.81 5.24
C GLU A 222 4.30 4.51 5.51
N LEU A 223 3.59 3.45 5.93
CA LEU A 223 4.20 2.16 6.29
C LEU A 223 4.16 1.12 5.17
N GLY A 224 3.38 1.33 4.10
CA GLY A 224 3.30 0.41 2.96
C GLY A 224 2.69 -0.97 3.27
N LEU A 225 1.82 -1.06 4.28
CA LEU A 225 1.27 -2.33 4.77
C LEU A 225 -0.11 -2.61 4.15
N THR A 226 -0.12 -3.30 3.00
CA THR A 226 -1.31 -3.44 2.14
C THR A 226 -2.38 -4.42 2.63
N ASN A 227 -2.04 -5.32 3.56
CA ASN A 227 -2.96 -6.29 4.16
C ASN A 227 -3.40 -5.90 5.58
N THR A 228 -2.79 -4.85 6.13
CA THR A 228 -3.07 -4.32 7.45
C THR A 228 -4.19 -3.29 7.37
N ARG A 229 -5.22 -3.44 8.20
CA ARG A 229 -6.36 -2.51 8.20
C ARG A 229 -7.08 -2.48 9.54
N ILE A 230 -7.86 -1.43 9.75
CA ILE A 230 -8.85 -1.44 10.83
C ILE A 230 -9.91 -2.49 10.53
N SER A 231 -10.27 -3.27 11.55
CA SER A 231 -11.28 -4.31 11.46
C SER A 231 -12.61 -3.74 10.95
N ASN A 232 -13.03 -4.19 9.78
CA ASN A 232 -14.36 -4.00 9.21
C ASN A 232 -15.24 -5.26 9.35
N GLY A 233 -14.77 -6.28 10.08
CA GLY A 233 -15.45 -7.56 10.27
C GLY A 233 -15.13 -8.62 9.21
N ALA A 234 -14.54 -8.26 8.06
CA ALA A 234 -14.16 -9.20 7.02
C ALA A 234 -12.81 -9.88 7.32
N ARG A 235 -12.83 -11.21 7.43
CA ARG A 235 -11.68 -12.07 7.76
C ARG A 235 -11.96 -13.52 7.32
N ASP A 236 -10.92 -14.24 6.98
CA ASP A 236 -10.94 -15.66 6.62
C ASP A 236 -11.06 -16.56 7.85
N LEU A 237 -10.46 -16.14 8.96
CA LEU A 237 -10.51 -16.83 10.24
C LEU A 237 -11.74 -16.42 11.08
N LYS A 238 -12.38 -17.38 11.75
CA LYS A 238 -13.66 -17.17 12.46
C LYS A 238 -13.48 -16.50 13.83
N ASN A 239 -14.60 -16.04 14.40
CA ASN A 239 -14.74 -15.65 15.81
C ASN A 239 -13.84 -14.49 16.30
N GLY A 240 -13.57 -13.51 15.45
CA GLY A 240 -12.92 -12.27 15.85
C GLY A 240 -13.88 -11.27 16.50
N TRP A 241 -13.33 -10.21 17.08
CA TRP A 241 -14.07 -9.07 17.59
C TRP A 241 -14.71 -8.26 16.46
N GLU A 242 -15.92 -7.77 16.72
CA GLU A 242 -16.60 -6.81 15.85
C GLU A 242 -16.41 -5.40 16.41
N TRP A 243 -15.96 -4.51 15.55
CA TRP A 243 -15.74 -3.10 15.86
C TRP A 243 -16.71 -2.26 15.03
N SER A 244 -17.30 -1.25 15.65
CA SER A 244 -18.07 -0.20 14.98
C SER A 244 -17.18 0.99 14.68
N LYS A 245 -17.37 1.68 13.55
CA LYS A 245 -16.64 2.91 13.16
C LYS A 245 -16.63 4.02 14.25
N SER A 246 -17.58 3.99 15.17
CA SER A 246 -17.68 4.95 16.28
C SER A 246 -17.01 4.51 17.59
N ASP A 247 -16.43 3.32 17.65
CA ASP A 247 -15.83 2.77 18.86
C ASP A 247 -14.56 3.51 19.27
N ALA A 248 -14.55 4.06 20.48
CA ALA A 248 -13.45 4.88 20.98
C ALA A 248 -12.17 4.07 21.27
N TYR A 249 -12.29 2.75 21.43
CA TYR A 249 -11.18 1.87 21.83
C TYR A 249 -10.45 1.24 20.65
N MET A 250 -10.77 1.58 19.40
CA MET A 250 -10.01 1.12 18.25
C MET A 250 -8.49 1.33 18.35
N PRO A 251 -7.98 2.48 18.86
CA PRO A 251 -6.55 2.70 19.05
C PRO A 251 -5.88 1.71 20.00
N ALA A 252 -6.66 0.93 20.76
CA ALA A 252 -6.13 -0.07 21.66
C ALA A 252 -6.01 -1.46 21.04
N GLY A 253 -6.70 -1.78 19.94
CA GLY A 253 -6.75 -3.19 19.50
C GLY A 253 -7.54 -3.56 18.24
N ALA A 254 -7.93 -2.61 17.38
CA ALA A 254 -8.82 -2.91 16.25
C ALA A 254 -8.13 -3.33 14.94
N LEU A 255 -6.80 -3.39 14.87
CA LEU A 255 -6.13 -3.76 13.62
C LEU A 255 -6.18 -5.26 13.34
N LEU A 256 -6.31 -5.56 12.05
CA LEU A 256 -6.12 -6.87 11.43
C LEU A 256 -4.85 -6.82 10.58
N SER A 257 -4.13 -7.94 10.48
CA SER A 257 -2.95 -8.07 9.61
C SER A 257 -2.66 -9.53 9.26
N ASN A 258 -1.86 -9.76 8.21
CA ASN A 258 -1.21 -11.04 7.93
C ASN A 258 0.23 -11.07 8.44
N ILE A 259 0.92 -12.20 8.22
CA ILE A 259 2.32 -12.37 8.61
C ILE A 259 3.28 -11.51 7.80
N SER A 260 3.02 -11.32 6.51
CA SER A 260 3.90 -10.59 5.59
C SER A 260 4.00 -9.11 5.95
N ASP A 261 2.86 -8.45 6.20
CA ASP A 261 2.84 -7.07 6.67
C ASP A 261 3.43 -6.93 8.07
N MET A 262 3.16 -7.87 8.98
CA MET A 262 3.73 -7.79 10.33
C MET A 262 5.26 -7.97 10.33
N LEU A 263 5.81 -8.76 9.41
CA LEU A 263 7.26 -8.87 9.20
C LEU A 263 7.84 -7.60 8.58
N LEU A 264 7.15 -6.97 7.62
CA LEU A 264 7.55 -5.68 7.09
C LEU A 264 7.53 -4.59 8.18
N TYR A 265 6.46 -4.52 8.97
CA TYR A 265 6.34 -3.59 10.10
C TYR A 265 7.43 -3.83 11.15
N LEU A 266 7.74 -5.09 11.46
CA LEU A 266 8.84 -5.46 12.34
C LEU A 266 10.18 -4.96 11.80
N LYS A 267 10.45 -5.18 10.50
CA LYS A 267 11.67 -4.72 9.82
C LYS A 267 11.80 -3.20 9.86
N ILE A 268 10.72 -2.48 9.52
CA ILE A 268 10.61 -1.01 9.60
C ILE A 268 10.97 -0.48 11.00
N ASN A 269 10.49 -1.15 12.05
CA ASN A 269 10.84 -0.80 13.44
C ASN A 269 12.31 -1.12 13.77
N MET A 270 12.83 -2.28 13.36
CA MET A 270 14.24 -2.64 13.58
C MET A 270 15.20 -1.69 12.88
N ASP A 271 14.83 -1.22 11.69
CA ASP A 271 15.60 -0.28 10.88
C ASP A 271 15.42 1.18 11.32
N GLU A 272 14.42 1.45 12.15
CA GLU A 272 14.02 2.80 12.58
C GLU A 272 13.80 3.76 11.41
N ASN A 273 13.21 3.25 10.33
CA ASN A 273 12.92 4.01 9.12
C ASN A 273 11.42 3.96 8.81
N PRO A 274 10.68 5.07 8.93
CA PRO A 274 11.14 6.46 9.12
C PRO A 274 11.67 6.79 10.52
N SER A 275 12.57 7.78 10.59
CA SER A 275 13.38 8.11 11.78
C SER A 275 12.61 8.36 13.07
N TYR A 276 11.35 8.80 13.02
CA TYR A 276 10.53 9.00 14.21
C TYR A 276 10.21 7.69 14.95
N LEU A 277 10.43 6.53 14.34
CA LEU A 277 10.25 5.22 14.99
C LEU A 277 11.33 4.92 16.02
N SER A 278 12.55 5.44 15.85
CA SER A 278 13.61 5.30 16.87
C SER A 278 13.15 5.80 18.25
N PHE A 279 12.43 6.91 18.25
CA PHE A 279 11.85 7.50 19.46
C PHE A 279 10.82 6.58 20.13
N ALA A 280 10.13 5.72 19.38
CA ALA A 280 9.16 4.79 19.95
C ALA A 280 9.82 3.72 20.83
N HIS A 281 11.10 3.44 20.60
CA HIS A 281 11.88 2.41 21.29
C HIS A 281 12.71 2.96 22.45
N GLU A 282 12.79 4.28 22.61
CA GLU A 282 13.44 4.91 23.76
C GLU A 282 12.71 4.58 25.07
N ALA A 283 13.46 4.40 26.15
CA ALA A 283 12.89 4.17 27.48
C ALA A 283 12.26 5.47 28.03
N LEU A 284 10.94 5.64 27.82
CA LEU A 284 10.19 6.81 28.28
C LEU A 284 9.80 6.74 29.76
N ALA A 285 9.74 5.54 30.34
CA ALA A 285 9.56 5.35 31.79
C ALA A 285 10.15 4.02 32.29
N ASP A 286 10.84 4.07 33.42
CA ASP A 286 11.27 2.89 34.17
C ASP A 286 10.15 2.42 35.10
N VAL A 287 9.65 1.21 34.89
CA VAL A 287 8.43 0.73 35.57
C VAL A 287 8.64 -0.52 36.42
N ASN A 288 9.62 -1.35 36.08
CA ASN A 288 9.89 -2.63 36.75
C ASN A 288 8.60 -3.45 37.02
N ALA A 289 7.77 -3.60 35.98
CA ALA A 289 6.40 -4.13 36.09
C ALA A 289 6.31 -5.67 36.05
N SER A 290 7.46 -6.36 36.00
CA SER A 290 7.53 -7.82 36.00
C SER A 290 7.17 -8.44 37.34
N SER A 291 6.09 -9.24 37.36
CA SER A 291 5.82 -10.14 38.48
C SER A 291 6.79 -11.32 38.48
N LYS A 292 7.05 -11.93 39.64
CA LYS A 292 7.85 -13.18 39.73
C LYS A 292 7.32 -14.31 38.84
N THR A 293 6.01 -14.32 38.57
CA THR A 293 5.39 -15.29 37.66
C THR A 293 5.75 -14.98 36.21
N TYR A 294 5.68 -13.71 35.81
CA TYR A 294 6.08 -13.26 34.47
C TYR A 294 7.56 -13.54 34.20
N GLU A 295 8.44 -13.25 35.16
CA GLU A 295 9.87 -13.55 35.01
C GLU A 295 10.14 -15.05 34.80
N LYS A 296 9.39 -15.94 35.46
CA LYS A 296 9.49 -17.39 35.25
C LYS A 296 9.00 -17.83 33.87
N MET A 297 8.15 -17.03 33.24
CA MET A 297 7.65 -17.25 31.89
C MET A 297 8.53 -16.53 30.84
N GLY A 298 9.65 -15.92 31.25
CA GLY A 298 10.50 -15.13 30.35
C GLY A 298 9.99 -13.71 30.07
N ILE A 299 8.80 -13.34 30.57
CA ILE A 299 8.21 -12.01 30.34
C ILE A 299 8.88 -10.99 31.26
N ARG A 300 9.53 -9.99 30.66
CA ARG A 300 10.14 -8.86 31.35
C ARG A 300 9.65 -7.50 30.83
N ILE A 301 9.40 -6.58 31.75
CA ILE A 301 8.96 -5.21 31.50
C ILE A 301 9.73 -4.33 32.48
N ASP A 302 10.98 -4.04 32.14
CA ASP A 302 11.86 -3.20 32.97
C ASP A 302 11.51 -1.73 32.73
N SER A 303 11.36 -1.35 31.47
CA SER A 303 10.98 -0.01 31.02
C SER A 303 9.90 -0.06 29.93
N VAL A 304 9.31 1.08 29.60
CA VAL A 304 8.27 1.23 28.58
C VAL A 304 8.63 2.38 27.65
N GLY A 305 8.60 2.12 26.35
CA GLY A 305 8.72 3.13 25.30
C GLY A 305 7.36 3.64 24.83
N ALA A 306 7.28 4.19 23.63
CA ALA A 306 6.00 4.62 23.06
C ALA A 306 5.22 3.39 22.56
N GLY A 307 4.40 2.80 23.44
CA GLY A 307 3.61 1.62 23.10
C GLY A 307 4.40 0.32 23.00
N TRP A 308 5.65 0.28 23.49
CA TRP A 308 6.53 -0.90 23.50
C TRP A 308 7.00 -1.25 24.92
N MET A 309 7.09 -2.54 25.24
CA MET A 309 7.74 -3.04 26.46
C MET A 309 9.23 -3.28 26.18
N ILE A 310 10.08 -2.91 27.14
CA ILE A 310 11.52 -3.04 27.02
C ILE A 310 12.02 -3.99 28.12
N ASP A 311 12.63 -5.09 27.70
CA ASP A 311 13.42 -6.01 28.52
C ASP A 311 14.89 -5.63 28.37
N ASN A 312 15.35 -4.76 29.28
CA ASN A 312 16.72 -4.25 29.27
C ASN A 312 17.74 -5.38 29.52
N LYS A 313 17.33 -6.44 30.22
CA LYS A 313 18.22 -7.54 30.56
C LYS A 313 18.57 -8.40 29.35
N ASN A 314 17.58 -8.67 28.49
CA ASN A 314 17.76 -9.52 27.32
C ASN A 314 17.88 -8.72 26.02
N ASN A 315 17.86 -7.39 26.08
CA ASN A 315 17.89 -6.49 24.92
C ASN A 315 16.71 -6.71 23.95
N ILE A 316 15.51 -6.93 24.50
CA ILE A 316 14.31 -7.21 23.70
C ILE A 316 13.32 -6.07 23.83
N ILE A 317 12.91 -5.53 22.68
CA ILE A 317 11.76 -4.63 22.56
C ILE A 317 10.60 -5.44 22.03
N TRP A 318 9.46 -5.43 22.71
CA TRP A 318 8.34 -6.31 22.37
C TRP A 318 6.98 -5.73 22.72
N HIS A 319 5.96 -6.28 22.07
CA HIS A 319 4.57 -6.07 22.44
C HIS A 319 3.75 -7.31 22.08
N ASN A 320 2.64 -7.56 22.77
CA ASN A 320 1.73 -8.65 22.47
C ASN A 320 0.30 -8.17 22.23
N GLY A 321 -0.55 -9.05 21.70
CA GLY A 321 -1.96 -8.77 21.46
C GLY A 321 -2.84 -9.92 21.91
N ALA A 322 -4.04 -9.57 22.36
CA ALA A 322 -5.11 -10.52 22.62
C ALA A 322 -6.46 -9.85 22.35
N THR A 323 -7.32 -10.56 21.64
CA THR A 323 -8.74 -10.25 21.47
C THR A 323 -9.55 -11.51 21.80
N GLY A 324 -10.75 -11.68 21.25
CA GLY A 324 -11.65 -12.79 21.57
C GLY A 324 -10.98 -14.14 21.41
N ASN A 325 -10.77 -14.60 20.18
CA ASN A 325 -10.11 -15.87 19.88
C ASN A 325 -8.75 -15.68 19.20
N TYR A 326 -8.11 -14.53 19.37
CA TYR A 326 -6.80 -14.29 18.76
C TYR A 326 -5.81 -13.88 19.83
N ASN A 327 -4.56 -14.27 19.61
CA ASN A 327 -3.45 -13.70 20.34
C ASN A 327 -2.20 -13.65 19.47
N SER A 328 -1.35 -12.68 19.75
CA SER A 328 -0.23 -12.32 18.89
C SER A 328 0.97 -11.85 19.71
N TYR A 329 2.14 -11.87 19.07
CA TYR A 329 3.39 -11.36 19.61
C TYR A 329 4.22 -10.74 18.50
N ILE A 330 4.90 -9.65 18.82
CA ILE A 330 5.95 -9.04 18.02
C ILE A 330 7.09 -8.63 18.95
N GLY A 331 8.32 -8.93 18.58
CA GLY A 331 9.48 -8.45 19.32
C GLY A 331 10.78 -8.64 18.57
N PHE A 332 11.79 -7.85 18.94
CA PHE A 332 13.09 -7.85 18.28
C PHE A 332 14.22 -7.51 19.25
N ASP A 333 15.41 -7.97 18.88
CA ASP A 333 16.71 -7.56 19.40
C ASP A 333 17.45 -6.87 18.25
N LYS A 334 17.59 -5.55 18.36
CA LYS A 334 18.20 -4.71 17.33
C LYS A 334 19.69 -5.01 17.17
N ASP A 335 20.42 -5.26 18.26
CA ASP A 335 21.87 -5.46 18.20
C ASP A 335 22.22 -6.78 17.52
N ASN A 336 21.40 -7.82 17.76
CA ASN A 336 21.56 -9.12 17.14
C ASN A 336 20.81 -9.26 15.81
N GLN A 337 20.14 -8.21 15.33
CA GLN A 337 19.35 -8.19 14.08
C GLN A 337 18.39 -9.39 13.99
N VAL A 338 17.68 -9.67 15.09
CA VAL A 338 16.70 -10.75 15.20
C VAL A 338 15.33 -10.19 15.52
N GLY A 339 14.31 -10.63 14.82
CA GLY A 339 12.93 -10.27 15.09
C GLY A 339 11.99 -11.45 14.93
N VAL A 340 10.91 -11.49 15.71
CA VAL A 340 9.92 -12.58 15.70
C VAL A 340 8.51 -12.00 15.73
N VAL A 341 7.64 -12.56 14.88
CA VAL A 341 6.19 -12.36 14.90
C VAL A 341 5.52 -13.71 15.10
N VAL A 342 4.54 -13.79 16.00
CA VAL A 342 3.66 -14.95 16.17
C VAL A 342 2.21 -14.50 16.09
N LEU A 343 1.42 -15.09 15.20
CA LEU A 343 0.00 -14.81 15.01
C LEU A 343 -0.81 -16.09 15.24
N SER A 344 -1.83 -16.04 16.10
CA SER A 344 -2.62 -17.22 16.48
C SER A 344 -4.12 -16.92 16.48
N ASN A 345 -4.90 -17.85 15.95
CA ASN A 345 -6.38 -17.86 16.00
C ASN A 345 -6.94 -18.62 17.23
N LEU A 346 -6.14 -18.70 18.29
CA LEU A 346 -6.57 -19.26 19.57
C LEU A 346 -6.63 -18.16 20.63
N PRO A 347 -7.53 -18.25 21.62
CA PRO A 347 -7.58 -17.27 22.71
C PRO A 347 -6.33 -17.37 23.60
N SER A 348 -5.91 -16.23 24.16
CA SER A 348 -4.67 -16.13 24.96
C SER A 348 -4.68 -17.00 26.24
N ASP A 349 -5.84 -17.40 26.73
CA ASP A 349 -6.02 -18.26 27.91
C ASP A 349 -6.28 -19.74 27.56
N TYR A 350 -6.24 -20.12 26.28
CA TYR A 350 -6.48 -21.49 25.83
C TYR A 350 -5.45 -22.48 26.41
N ARG A 351 -4.16 -22.24 26.11
CA ARG A 351 -3.01 -23.05 26.54
C ARG A 351 -1.77 -22.17 26.70
N ILE A 352 -0.79 -22.24 25.79
CA ILE A 352 0.41 -21.39 25.85
C ILE A 352 0.21 -20.23 24.86
N PRO A 353 0.29 -18.96 25.31
CA PRO A 353 0.05 -17.83 24.44
C PRO A 353 1.26 -17.55 23.54
N ALA A 354 1.01 -16.91 22.40
CA ALA A 354 1.99 -16.45 21.43
C ALA A 354 3.13 -15.65 22.05
N THR A 355 2.86 -14.90 23.12
CA THR A 355 3.89 -14.16 23.87
C THR A 355 5.00 -15.07 24.40
N ILE A 356 4.66 -16.23 24.96
CA ILE A 356 5.67 -17.14 25.50
C ILE A 356 6.42 -17.84 24.37
N MET A 357 5.70 -18.24 23.30
CA MET A 357 6.32 -18.83 22.13
C MET A 357 7.30 -17.86 21.45
N GLY A 358 6.92 -16.59 21.28
CA GLY A 358 7.77 -15.57 20.67
C GLY A 358 8.99 -15.21 21.50
N ILE A 359 8.84 -15.08 22.83
CA ILE A 359 9.99 -14.87 23.73
C ILE A 359 10.93 -16.08 23.70
N GLU A 360 10.39 -17.30 23.72
CA GLU A 360 11.21 -18.51 23.62
C GLU A 360 12.03 -18.48 22.32
N ILE A 361 11.42 -18.17 21.16
CA ILE A 361 12.15 -18.08 19.88
C ILE A 361 13.25 -17.00 19.91
N LEU A 362 13.00 -15.84 20.53
CA LEU A 362 13.99 -14.75 20.59
C LEU A 362 15.14 -15.03 21.57
N THR A 363 14.87 -15.78 22.65
CA THR A 363 15.84 -16.00 23.73
C THR A 363 16.56 -17.33 23.65
N SER A 364 15.99 -18.32 22.95
CA SER A 364 16.68 -19.53 22.53
C SER A 364 17.46 -19.25 21.25
N ASP A 365 18.62 -19.89 21.05
CA ASP A 365 19.46 -19.68 19.85
C ASP A 365 18.58 -19.77 18.57
N PRO A 366 18.38 -18.66 17.84
CA PRO A 366 17.40 -18.60 16.74
C PRO A 366 17.73 -19.55 15.57
N MET A 367 18.92 -20.18 15.57
CA MET A 367 19.27 -21.27 14.64
C MET A 367 18.66 -22.64 14.98
N ARG A 368 17.90 -22.78 16.09
CA ARG A 368 17.43 -24.09 16.57
C ARG A 368 15.98 -24.45 16.26
N ILE A 369 15.33 -23.75 15.32
CA ILE A 369 14.09 -24.29 14.71
C ILE A 369 14.51 -25.34 13.70
N PRO A 370 14.18 -26.63 13.90
CA PRO A 370 14.54 -27.65 12.94
C PRO A 370 13.82 -27.36 11.63
N THR A 371 14.57 -27.06 10.56
CA THR A 371 14.09 -27.42 9.22
C THR A 371 13.82 -28.92 9.28
N ALA A 372 12.56 -29.33 9.36
CA ALA A 372 12.21 -30.73 9.41
C ALA A 372 12.78 -31.39 8.15
N LYS A 373 13.87 -32.14 8.32
CA LYS A 373 14.36 -33.07 7.31
C LYS A 373 13.30 -34.14 7.16
N PHE A 374 12.48 -34.02 6.13
CA PHE A 374 11.71 -35.14 5.62
C PHE A 374 12.69 -36.08 4.91
N GLU A 375 12.80 -37.34 5.36
CA GLU A 375 13.47 -38.40 4.59
C GLU A 375 12.51 -38.85 3.47
N PRO A 376 12.85 -38.63 2.19
CA PRO A 376 12.09 -39.20 1.09
C PRO A 376 12.54 -40.65 0.91
N THR A 377 11.62 -41.59 1.08
CA THR A 377 11.80 -42.95 0.59
C THR A 377 11.78 -42.95 -0.94
N ASP A 378 12.77 -43.65 -1.49
CA ASP A 378 13.00 -44.08 -2.89
C ASP A 378 13.60 -43.07 -3.88
N LYS A 379 14.92 -43.25 -4.09
CA LYS A 379 15.72 -42.73 -5.22
C LYS A 379 15.38 -43.45 -6.53
N PRO A 380 15.69 -42.81 -7.67
CA PRO A 380 16.74 -43.35 -8.54
C PRO A 380 17.89 -42.36 -8.77
N GLU A 381 19.03 -42.92 -9.13
CA GLU A 381 20.39 -42.35 -9.04
C GLU A 381 20.73 -41.22 -10.04
N PRO A 382 21.65 -40.31 -9.66
CA PRO A 382 22.22 -39.30 -10.55
C PRO A 382 23.40 -39.85 -11.36
N THR A 383 23.47 -39.46 -12.64
CA THR A 383 24.65 -39.71 -13.49
C THR A 383 25.59 -38.51 -13.41
N VAL A 384 26.84 -38.77 -13.01
CA VAL A 384 27.96 -37.83 -12.88
C VAL A 384 28.70 -37.69 -14.21
N ILE A 385 29.03 -36.47 -14.66
CA ILE A 385 30.26 -36.13 -15.44
C ILE A 385 30.64 -34.65 -15.10
N VAL A 386 31.53 -34.40 -14.13
CA VAL A 386 32.98 -34.08 -14.26
C VAL A 386 33.29 -32.65 -14.73
N GLU A 387 33.77 -31.84 -13.77
CA GLU A 387 34.50 -30.58 -13.95
C GLU A 387 35.84 -30.77 -14.64
N ASN A 388 36.30 -29.73 -15.35
CA ASN A 388 37.73 -29.48 -15.53
C ASN A 388 38.02 -27.97 -15.55
N ASP A 389 39.02 -27.61 -14.76
CA ASP A 389 39.65 -26.31 -14.56
C ASP A 389 40.32 -25.70 -15.82
N ILE A 390 40.74 -24.44 -15.68
CA ILE A 390 41.98 -23.76 -16.17
C ILE A 390 41.60 -22.34 -16.66
N GLU A 391 42.28 -21.22 -16.42
CA GLU A 391 43.36 -20.77 -15.53
C GLU A 391 43.54 -19.26 -15.85
N LYS A 392 44.06 -18.47 -14.89
CA LYS A 392 44.29 -17.01 -14.98
C LYS A 392 45.31 -16.59 -16.04
N LYS A 393 45.19 -15.35 -16.56
CA LYS A 393 46.36 -14.47 -16.81
C LYS A 393 46.01 -12.99 -16.93
N SER A 394 46.99 -12.17 -16.53
CA SER A 394 46.98 -10.75 -16.20
C SER A 394 47.48 -9.83 -17.32
N ASP A 395 47.31 -8.53 -17.05
CA ASP A 395 48.17 -7.38 -17.37
C ASP A 395 47.93 -6.48 -18.60
N SER A 396 47.47 -5.26 -18.28
CA SER A 396 48.24 -4.00 -18.40
C SER A 396 47.89 -2.96 -19.48
N THR A 397 47.75 -1.73 -18.95
CA THR A 397 48.17 -0.41 -19.47
C THR A 397 47.27 0.41 -20.41
N VAL A 398 47.00 1.62 -19.89
CA VAL A 398 46.38 2.80 -20.47
C VAL A 398 47.23 3.42 -21.59
N THR A 399 46.60 3.86 -22.67
CA THR A 399 47.14 4.94 -23.52
C THR A 399 46.00 5.79 -24.10
N VAL A 400 46.03 7.09 -23.82
CA VAL A 400 45.16 8.11 -24.44
C VAL A 400 45.82 8.58 -25.74
N LYS A 401 45.11 8.50 -26.88
CA LYS A 401 45.45 9.25 -28.11
C LYS A 401 44.20 9.71 -28.87
N SER A 402 44.08 11.04 -28.94
CA SER A 402 43.50 11.91 -29.98
C SER A 402 42.43 11.38 -30.96
N VAL A 403 41.33 12.14 -30.99
CA VAL A 403 40.23 12.17 -31.96
C VAL A 403 40.71 12.27 -33.42
N PRO A 404 40.05 11.53 -34.34
CA PRO A 404 39.72 12.06 -35.65
C PRO A 404 38.22 11.93 -35.97
N THR A 405 37.65 13.03 -36.43
CA THR A 405 36.38 13.14 -37.17
C THR A 405 36.36 12.21 -38.39
N ASN A 406 35.26 11.46 -38.61
CA ASN A 406 34.66 11.17 -39.93
C ASN A 406 33.45 10.23 -39.85
N GLU A 407 32.34 10.70 -40.43
CA GLU A 407 31.22 10.04 -41.15
C GLU A 407 30.52 8.77 -40.61
N PRO A 408 29.18 8.65 -40.80
CA PRO A 408 28.37 7.63 -40.16
C PRO A 408 28.71 6.23 -40.70
N LYS A 409 29.31 5.41 -39.83
CA LYS A 409 29.48 3.99 -40.10
C LYS A 409 28.19 3.26 -39.78
N GLN A 410 27.71 2.51 -40.76
CA GLN A 410 26.70 1.47 -40.66
C GLN A 410 26.96 0.60 -39.42
N GLU A 411 26.02 0.58 -38.47
CA GLU A 411 26.13 -0.22 -37.26
C GLU A 411 26.20 -1.72 -37.60
N PRO A 412 27.01 -2.51 -36.86
CA PRO A 412 27.05 -3.94 -37.07
C PRO A 412 25.74 -4.57 -36.58
N GLU A 413 25.10 -5.40 -37.40
CA GLU A 413 24.03 -6.31 -36.94
C GLU A 413 24.60 -7.21 -35.83
N ILE A 414 24.33 -6.85 -34.58
CA ILE A 414 24.55 -7.74 -33.44
C ILE A 414 23.40 -8.75 -33.48
N SER A 415 23.70 -9.97 -33.91
CA SER A 415 22.81 -11.12 -33.75
C SER A 415 22.68 -11.46 -32.26
N VAL A 416 21.82 -10.73 -31.54
CA VAL A 416 21.43 -11.07 -30.18
C VAL A 416 20.46 -12.24 -30.26
N VAL A 417 20.86 -13.38 -29.70
CA VAL A 417 19.97 -14.52 -29.46
C VAL A 417 18.86 -14.03 -28.52
N THR A 418 17.66 -13.77 -29.05
CA THR A 418 16.48 -13.46 -28.23
C THR A 418 16.11 -14.72 -27.46
N GLN A 419 16.44 -14.77 -26.17
CA GLN A 419 15.94 -15.83 -25.30
C GLN A 419 14.42 -15.65 -25.09
N PRO A 420 13.64 -16.73 -25.01
CA PRO A 420 12.23 -16.66 -24.63
C PRO A 420 12.07 -15.97 -23.29
N GLU A 421 11.00 -15.20 -23.12
CA GLU A 421 10.71 -14.62 -21.81
C GLU A 421 10.27 -15.69 -20.81
N GLU A 422 10.60 -15.47 -19.53
CA GLU A 422 10.14 -16.35 -18.46
C GLU A 422 8.60 -16.42 -18.44
N ALA A 423 8.04 -17.59 -18.18
CA ALA A 423 6.60 -17.74 -18.09
C ALA A 423 6.08 -16.99 -16.84
N ILE A 424 5.11 -16.10 -17.03
CA ILE A 424 4.40 -15.46 -15.90
C ILE A 424 3.17 -16.31 -15.59
N PRO A 425 3.00 -16.80 -14.35
CA PRO A 425 1.82 -17.58 -13.98
C PRO A 425 0.52 -16.84 -14.33
N GLY A 426 -0.37 -17.52 -15.06
CA GLY A 426 -1.67 -16.97 -15.45
C GLY A 426 -1.69 -16.09 -16.69
N ILE A 427 -0.54 -15.87 -17.38
CA ILE A 427 -0.47 -15.11 -18.63
C ILE A 427 -0.08 -16.05 -19.77
N SER A 428 -0.89 -16.09 -20.84
CA SER A 428 -0.69 -17.00 -21.96
C SER A 428 0.15 -16.43 -23.11
N ASN A 429 0.52 -15.15 -23.00
CA ASN A 429 1.26 -14.35 -23.98
C ASN A 429 0.55 -14.21 -25.35
N ASN A 430 -0.77 -14.30 -25.41
CA ASN A 430 -1.49 -13.96 -26.64
C ASN A 430 -1.66 -12.45 -26.73
N TYR A 431 -1.31 -11.90 -27.88
CA TYR A 431 -1.17 -10.47 -28.09
C TYR A 431 -1.90 -10.05 -29.36
N LEU A 432 -2.78 -9.06 -29.27
CA LEU A 432 -3.46 -8.47 -30.41
C LEU A 432 -2.88 -7.09 -30.73
N ILE A 433 -2.51 -6.87 -31.99
CA ILE A 433 -2.25 -5.54 -32.55
C ILE A 433 -3.46 -5.17 -33.41
N LEU A 434 -4.17 -4.09 -33.04
CA LEU A 434 -5.31 -3.57 -33.77
C LEU A 434 -4.96 -2.21 -34.38
N LEU A 435 -4.89 -2.16 -35.72
CA LEU A 435 -4.53 -0.99 -36.50
C LEU A 435 -5.76 -0.39 -37.20
N GLU A 436 -5.66 0.81 -37.77
CA GLU A 436 -6.77 1.41 -38.53
C GLU A 436 -7.01 0.68 -39.86
N THR A 437 -5.93 0.47 -40.62
CA THR A 437 -5.96 0.00 -42.02
C THR A 437 -5.06 -1.20 -42.24
N GLU A 438 -5.33 -1.98 -43.30
CA GLU A 438 -4.42 -3.06 -43.69
C GLU A 438 -3.04 -2.56 -44.14
N ALA A 439 -2.96 -1.34 -44.68
CA ALA A 439 -1.71 -0.76 -45.15
C ALA A 439 -0.70 -0.57 -44.01
N GLN A 440 -1.17 -0.27 -42.80
CA GLN A 440 -0.33 -0.10 -41.61
C GLN A 440 0.18 -1.43 -41.05
N ILE A 441 -0.32 -2.60 -41.47
CA ILE A 441 0.18 -3.91 -40.97
C ILE A 441 1.70 -4.04 -41.20
N GLN A 442 2.22 -3.44 -42.27
CA GLN A 442 3.63 -3.49 -42.58
C GLN A 442 4.51 -2.73 -41.57
N SER A 443 4.02 -1.67 -40.92
CA SER A 443 4.78 -0.93 -39.90
C SER A 443 4.93 -1.72 -38.60
N ALA A 444 4.01 -2.65 -38.31
CA ALA A 444 4.07 -3.51 -37.13
C ALA A 444 4.85 -4.83 -37.34
N ARG A 445 5.35 -5.11 -38.55
CA ARG A 445 5.94 -6.41 -38.90
C ARG A 445 7.15 -6.78 -38.03
N LYS A 446 8.12 -5.86 -37.88
CA LYS A 446 9.34 -6.11 -37.10
C LYS A 446 9.03 -6.37 -35.62
N PHE A 447 8.12 -5.58 -35.06
CA PHE A 447 7.67 -5.73 -33.68
C PHE A 447 6.94 -7.05 -33.45
N LYS A 448 6.06 -7.44 -34.39
CA LYS A 448 5.40 -8.76 -34.39
C LYS A 448 6.44 -9.89 -34.36
N GLU A 449 7.37 -9.89 -35.31
CA GLU A 449 8.42 -10.92 -35.41
C GLU A 449 9.27 -10.98 -34.12
N TYR A 450 9.56 -9.82 -33.53
CA TYR A 450 10.28 -9.73 -32.27
C TYR A 450 9.51 -10.36 -31.10
N LYS A 451 8.23 -10.04 -30.96
CA LYS A 451 7.37 -10.61 -29.91
C LYS A 451 7.17 -12.12 -30.10
N GLU A 452 6.99 -12.59 -31.33
CA GLU A 452 6.93 -14.03 -31.62
C GLU A 452 8.23 -14.75 -31.25
N ALA A 453 9.39 -14.13 -31.53
CA ALA A 453 10.69 -14.66 -31.11
C ALA A 453 10.86 -14.71 -29.58
N LYS A 454 10.12 -13.88 -28.84
CA LYS A 454 10.07 -13.85 -27.37
C LYS A 454 9.07 -14.85 -26.78
N GLY A 455 8.28 -15.54 -27.61
CA GLY A 455 7.31 -16.55 -27.20
C GLY A 455 5.87 -16.07 -27.12
N TYR A 456 5.54 -14.91 -27.69
CA TYR A 456 4.17 -14.42 -27.80
C TYR A 456 3.45 -15.00 -29.02
N THR A 457 2.14 -15.22 -28.91
CA THR A 457 1.29 -15.49 -30.08
C THR A 457 0.67 -14.18 -30.54
N VAL A 458 1.19 -13.60 -31.62
CA VAL A 458 0.78 -12.26 -32.06
C VAL A 458 -0.22 -12.33 -33.21
N THR A 459 -1.42 -11.80 -32.98
CA THR A 459 -2.46 -11.60 -33.99
C THR A 459 -2.49 -10.13 -34.41
N VAL A 460 -2.59 -9.87 -35.72
CA VAL A 460 -2.71 -8.50 -36.26
C VAL A 460 -4.04 -8.35 -37.00
N LYS A 461 -4.77 -7.29 -36.69
CA LYS A 461 -6.11 -6.98 -37.21
C LYS A 461 -6.19 -5.50 -37.58
N SER A 462 -7.18 -5.16 -38.42
CA SER A 462 -7.46 -3.77 -38.77
C SER A 462 -8.93 -3.41 -38.58
N ILE A 463 -9.21 -2.18 -38.19
CA ILE A 463 -10.58 -1.65 -38.09
C ILE A 463 -11.28 -1.75 -39.45
N GLU A 464 -10.62 -1.32 -40.52
CA GLU A 464 -11.17 -1.28 -41.89
C GLU A 464 -11.66 -2.65 -42.38
N LYS A 465 -10.93 -3.72 -42.06
CA LYS A 465 -11.24 -5.06 -42.59
C LYS A 465 -11.96 -5.96 -41.61
N ASP A 466 -11.55 -5.97 -40.35
CA ASP A 466 -11.94 -6.99 -39.38
C ASP A 466 -13.08 -6.53 -38.48
N VAL A 467 -13.10 -5.25 -38.07
CA VAL A 467 -14.14 -4.69 -37.18
C VAL A 467 -15.30 -4.10 -37.98
N LYS A 468 -15.01 -3.26 -38.97
CA LYS A 468 -15.98 -2.62 -39.89
C LYS A 468 -17.17 -1.97 -39.17
N PRO A 469 -16.94 -0.99 -38.28
CA PRO A 469 -18.04 -0.27 -37.66
C PRO A 469 -18.85 0.48 -38.73
N GLY A 470 -20.18 0.49 -38.57
CA GLY A 470 -21.08 1.28 -39.39
C GLY A 470 -20.83 2.80 -39.22
N ILE A 471 -21.27 3.59 -40.20
CA ILE A 471 -21.05 5.05 -40.19
C ILE A 471 -21.72 5.72 -38.97
N ASP A 472 -22.90 5.26 -38.60
CA ASP A 472 -23.70 5.79 -37.48
C ASP A 472 -23.63 4.90 -36.22
N GLU A 473 -22.77 3.86 -36.23
CA GLU A 473 -22.59 2.98 -35.09
C GLU A 473 -21.68 3.63 -34.04
N ASP A 474 -21.91 3.28 -32.79
CA ASP A 474 -20.98 3.60 -31.71
C ASP A 474 -19.70 2.79 -31.88
N LYS A 475 -18.73 3.37 -32.59
CA LYS A 475 -17.45 2.75 -32.91
C LYS A 475 -16.75 2.19 -31.66
N SER A 476 -16.82 2.90 -30.53
CA SER A 476 -16.18 2.46 -29.29
C SER A 476 -16.80 1.15 -28.77
N GLU A 477 -18.13 1.05 -28.79
CA GLU A 477 -18.82 -0.18 -28.39
C GLU A 477 -18.60 -1.31 -29.41
N THR A 478 -18.63 -1.01 -30.71
CA THR A 478 -18.35 -2.01 -31.76
C THR A 478 -16.95 -2.60 -31.61
N ILE A 479 -15.94 -1.77 -31.30
CA ILE A 479 -14.57 -2.23 -31.03
C ILE A 479 -14.53 -3.05 -29.75
N HIS A 480 -15.16 -2.61 -28.66
CA HIS A 480 -15.18 -3.35 -27.39
C HIS A 480 -15.81 -4.73 -27.55
N GLN A 481 -16.93 -4.82 -28.27
CA GLN A 481 -17.58 -6.10 -28.55
C GLN A 481 -16.73 -7.00 -29.44
N PHE A 482 -16.00 -6.45 -30.42
CA PHE A 482 -15.03 -7.20 -31.20
C PHE A 482 -13.90 -7.78 -30.33
N LEU A 483 -13.38 -6.99 -29.38
CA LEU A 483 -12.33 -7.45 -28.46
C LEU A 483 -12.85 -8.52 -27.48
N LYS A 484 -14.06 -8.35 -26.93
CA LYS A 484 -14.76 -9.37 -26.13
C LYS A 484 -14.96 -10.66 -26.93
N ASP A 485 -15.29 -10.54 -28.21
CA ASP A 485 -15.47 -11.68 -29.11
C ASP A 485 -14.17 -12.43 -29.41
N MET A 486 -13.05 -11.70 -29.50
CA MET A 486 -11.71 -12.26 -29.63
C MET A 486 -11.26 -12.99 -28.35
N ASP A 487 -11.71 -12.55 -27.18
CA ASP A 487 -11.37 -13.14 -25.87
C ASP A 487 -12.35 -14.24 -25.39
N LYS A 488 -13.18 -14.81 -26.28
CA LYS A 488 -14.21 -15.80 -25.90
C LYS A 488 -13.68 -17.05 -25.16
N GLU A 489 -12.39 -17.37 -25.28
CA GLU A 489 -11.74 -18.48 -24.56
C GLU A 489 -10.84 -18.03 -23.38
N ARG A 490 -10.91 -16.74 -22.98
CA ARG A 490 -10.04 -16.16 -21.93
C ARG A 490 -8.56 -16.38 -22.23
N SER A 491 -8.19 -16.10 -23.47
CA SER A 491 -6.85 -16.35 -23.96
C SER A 491 -6.14 -15.07 -24.33
N LEU A 492 -6.81 -13.93 -24.50
CA LEU A 492 -6.14 -12.70 -24.90
C LEU A 492 -5.56 -11.99 -23.67
N ASP A 493 -4.24 -11.74 -23.64
CA ASP A 493 -3.58 -11.09 -22.50
C ASP A 493 -3.31 -9.60 -22.76
N TYR A 494 -3.02 -9.24 -24.01
CA TYR A 494 -2.55 -7.90 -24.39
C TYR A 494 -3.24 -7.39 -25.65
N VAL A 495 -3.61 -6.11 -25.65
CA VAL A 495 -4.15 -5.41 -26.83
C VAL A 495 -3.38 -4.11 -27.04
N LEU A 496 -2.78 -3.93 -28.21
CA LEU A 496 -2.17 -2.69 -28.64
C LEU A 496 -3.05 -2.01 -29.70
N LEU A 497 -3.64 -0.87 -29.33
CA LEU A 497 -4.43 -0.02 -30.19
C LEU A 497 -3.51 0.95 -30.94
N ILE A 498 -3.52 0.91 -32.27
CA ILE A 498 -2.67 1.77 -33.10
C ILE A 498 -3.55 2.57 -34.07
N GLY A 499 -3.75 3.85 -33.77
CA GLY A 499 -4.59 4.73 -34.57
C GLY A 499 -5.04 5.99 -33.84
N GLU A 500 -5.53 6.95 -34.62
CA GLU A 500 -5.99 8.25 -34.17
C GLU A 500 -7.21 8.11 -33.26
N PRO A 501 -7.10 8.53 -31.98
CA PRO A 501 -8.21 8.48 -31.04
C PRO A 501 -9.25 9.56 -31.28
N TYR A 502 -8.90 10.71 -31.84
CA TYR A 502 -9.81 11.85 -31.91
C TYR A 502 -10.10 12.30 -33.33
N ASN A 503 -11.37 12.61 -33.59
CA ASN A 503 -11.74 13.36 -34.78
C ASN A 503 -12.94 14.24 -34.44
N ARG A 504 -12.71 15.55 -34.46
CA ARG A 504 -13.71 16.56 -34.12
C ARG A 504 -14.99 16.48 -34.97
N GLU A 505 -14.89 16.10 -36.24
CA GLU A 505 -16.03 16.00 -37.15
C GLU A 505 -16.96 14.84 -36.76
N TYR A 506 -16.39 13.77 -36.23
CA TYR A 506 -17.10 12.54 -35.89
C TYR A 506 -17.28 12.33 -34.38
N ALA A 507 -16.77 13.23 -33.54
CA ALA A 507 -16.91 13.15 -32.10
C ALA A 507 -18.39 13.27 -31.69
N CYS A 508 -18.82 12.38 -30.80
CA CYS A 508 -20.20 12.30 -30.33
C CYS A 508 -20.23 12.20 -28.78
N PRO A 509 -21.41 12.25 -28.14
CA PRO A 509 -21.49 12.12 -26.68
C PRO A 509 -20.91 10.81 -26.14
N GLN A 510 -20.85 9.76 -26.95
CA GLN A 510 -20.35 8.45 -26.54
C GLN A 510 -18.83 8.34 -26.64
N ASN A 511 -18.20 8.95 -27.66
CA ASN A 511 -16.78 8.74 -27.94
C ASN A 511 -16.12 9.91 -28.70
N THR A 512 -14.79 9.90 -28.72
CA THR A 512 -13.93 10.95 -29.30
C THR A 512 -13.92 11.03 -30.83
N GLY A 513 -14.63 10.15 -31.55
CA GLY A 513 -14.85 10.25 -33.00
C GLY A 513 -13.74 9.74 -33.91
N GLY A 514 -12.56 9.41 -33.37
CA GLY A 514 -11.43 8.85 -34.12
C GLY A 514 -11.73 7.54 -34.84
N ILE A 515 -10.73 6.96 -35.50
CA ILE A 515 -10.85 5.63 -36.13
C ILE A 515 -10.84 4.54 -35.05
N ILE A 516 -9.98 4.70 -34.04
CA ILE A 516 -9.97 3.90 -32.82
C ILE A 516 -10.26 4.85 -31.65
N PRO A 517 -11.51 5.29 -31.46
CA PRO A 517 -11.84 6.33 -30.50
C PRO A 517 -11.65 5.87 -29.06
N MET A 518 -11.62 6.81 -28.13
CA MET A 518 -11.72 6.60 -26.69
C MET A 518 -13.18 6.78 -26.26
N ARG A 519 -13.60 6.07 -25.21
CA ARG A 519 -14.95 6.21 -24.64
C ARG A 519 -15.02 7.43 -23.73
N TYR A 520 -16.08 8.20 -23.80
CA TYR A 520 -16.38 9.20 -22.76
C TYR A 520 -17.04 8.54 -21.55
N MET A 521 -16.45 8.74 -20.38
CA MET A 521 -17.03 8.32 -19.09
C MET A 521 -17.60 9.52 -18.34
N TYR A 522 -18.72 9.29 -17.66
CA TYR A 522 -19.47 10.30 -16.92
C TYR A 522 -19.33 9.99 -15.42
N ALA A 523 -18.51 10.75 -14.70
CA ALA A 523 -18.20 10.41 -13.31
C ALA A 523 -19.35 10.72 -12.31
N ASN A 524 -20.38 11.48 -12.70
CA ASN A 524 -21.42 11.99 -11.81
C ASN A 524 -22.80 12.01 -12.49
N ASP A 525 -23.82 11.50 -11.80
CA ASP A 525 -25.14 11.12 -12.35
C ASP A 525 -26.07 12.33 -12.63
N ASP A 526 -25.81 13.50 -12.00
CA ASP A 526 -26.76 14.63 -12.02
C ASP A 526 -26.63 15.54 -13.26
N ASN A 527 -25.73 15.25 -14.19
CA ASN A 527 -25.27 16.29 -15.12
C ASN A 527 -25.04 15.84 -16.57
N HIS A 528 -25.98 15.04 -17.08
CA HIS A 528 -26.12 14.60 -18.48
C HIS A 528 -26.21 15.71 -19.54
N ASN A 529 -26.30 16.98 -19.13
CA ASN A 529 -26.60 18.13 -20.00
C ASN A 529 -25.38 18.96 -20.44
N THR A 530 -24.16 18.63 -20.01
CA THR A 530 -22.98 19.44 -20.39
C THR A 530 -22.37 18.98 -21.70
N ARG A 531 -23.12 19.18 -22.79
CA ARG A 531 -22.52 19.27 -24.13
C ARG A 531 -21.95 20.67 -24.33
N TYR A 532 -20.96 21.08 -23.53
CA TYR A 532 -20.38 22.42 -23.62
C TYR A 532 -18.91 22.42 -24.01
N HIS A 533 -18.71 23.06 -25.16
CA HIS A 533 -17.55 23.88 -25.48
C HIS A 533 -17.00 24.62 -24.25
N PHE A 534 -15.73 24.36 -23.94
CA PHE A 534 -14.65 25.37 -23.97
C PHE A 534 -14.81 26.72 -23.27
N ASP A 535 -15.64 26.88 -22.24
CA ASP A 535 -15.58 28.10 -21.44
C ASP A 535 -15.74 27.83 -19.95
N TRP A 536 -14.59 27.91 -19.26
CA TRP A 536 -14.37 28.26 -17.87
C TRP A 536 -15.15 27.52 -16.78
N TYR A 537 -14.37 26.98 -15.83
CA TYR A 537 -14.79 26.58 -14.49
C TYR A 537 -15.82 27.57 -13.92
N ASP A 538 -17.06 27.13 -13.66
CA ASP A 538 -17.94 27.91 -12.79
C ASP A 538 -17.40 27.78 -11.36
N TYR A 539 -16.52 28.71 -11.00
CA TYR A 539 -15.94 28.81 -9.66
C TYR A 539 -16.99 29.02 -8.56
N LYS A 540 -18.24 29.36 -8.93
CA LYS A 540 -19.31 29.62 -7.95
C LYS A 540 -20.16 28.40 -7.66
N GLU A 541 -20.37 27.50 -8.63
CA GLU A 541 -21.19 26.29 -8.45
C GLU A 541 -20.48 25.02 -9.00
N PRO A 542 -19.61 24.43 -8.17
CA PRO A 542 -18.76 23.28 -8.50
C PRO A 542 -19.46 22.05 -9.03
N SER A 543 -20.65 21.77 -8.47
CA SER A 543 -21.49 20.61 -8.76
C SER A 543 -22.05 20.61 -10.18
N ASN A 544 -22.00 21.76 -10.87
CA ASN A 544 -22.55 21.93 -12.21
C ASN A 544 -21.55 21.61 -13.32
N ASN A 545 -20.32 21.18 -13.00
CA ASN A 545 -19.33 20.79 -13.99
C ASN A 545 -19.35 19.26 -14.19
N ALA A 546 -20.08 18.75 -15.18
CA ALA A 546 -19.89 17.38 -15.64
C ALA A 546 -18.65 17.31 -16.54
N PHE A 547 -17.75 16.36 -16.25
CA PHE A 547 -16.53 16.15 -17.01
C PHE A 547 -16.65 14.84 -17.78
N ASN A 548 -16.96 14.91 -19.07
CA ASN A 548 -16.81 13.77 -19.96
C ASN A 548 -15.31 13.46 -20.07
N THR A 549 -14.87 12.31 -19.59
CA THR A 549 -13.45 11.95 -19.57
C THR A 549 -13.18 10.87 -20.62
N PRO A 550 -12.39 11.14 -21.67
CA PRO A 550 -12.01 10.13 -22.64
C PRO A 550 -11.07 9.10 -22.01
N THR A 551 -11.37 7.80 -22.16
CA THR A 551 -10.54 6.72 -21.59
C THR A 551 -10.47 5.47 -22.46
N ASP A 552 -9.35 4.75 -22.36
CA ASP A 552 -9.19 3.38 -22.90
C ASP A 552 -9.51 2.29 -21.88
N ILE A 553 -9.66 2.65 -20.60
CA ILE A 553 -10.07 1.72 -19.52
C ILE A 553 -11.34 0.97 -19.92
N TYR A 554 -12.24 1.63 -20.65
CA TYR A 554 -13.45 1.03 -21.23
C TYR A 554 -13.20 -0.32 -21.90
N TYR A 555 -12.15 -0.41 -22.73
CA TYR A 555 -11.84 -1.60 -23.52
C TYR A 555 -11.32 -2.76 -22.69
N ALA A 556 -10.69 -2.49 -21.54
CA ALA A 556 -9.97 -3.48 -20.76
C ALA A 556 -10.86 -4.35 -19.87
N PHE A 557 -12.11 -3.94 -19.57
CA PHE A 557 -12.96 -4.63 -18.61
C PHE A 557 -14.18 -5.29 -19.25
N ASN A 558 -14.59 -6.43 -18.67
CA ASN A 558 -15.84 -7.10 -19.00
C ASN A 558 -16.97 -6.57 -18.13
N TRP A 559 -17.51 -5.42 -18.52
CA TRP A 559 -18.51 -4.71 -17.73
C TRP A 559 -19.62 -4.13 -18.61
N ASP A 560 -20.81 -4.01 -18.02
CA ASP A 560 -21.92 -3.26 -18.58
C ASP A 560 -21.80 -1.82 -18.06
N TRP A 561 -21.09 -0.99 -18.83
CA TRP A 561 -20.74 0.36 -18.41
C TRP A 561 -21.91 1.34 -18.43
N ASP A 562 -23.05 0.95 -19.01
CA ASP A 562 -24.32 1.70 -19.07
C ASP A 562 -25.41 0.74 -18.55
N TYR A 563 -25.33 0.44 -17.25
CA TYR A 563 -26.11 -0.62 -16.62
C TYR A 563 -27.60 -0.28 -16.54
N ASP A 564 -27.91 1.00 -16.34
CA ASP A 564 -29.28 1.47 -16.27
C ASP A 564 -29.89 1.82 -17.65
N LYS A 565 -29.06 1.83 -18.70
CA LYS A 565 -29.41 1.94 -20.13
C LYS A 565 -29.94 3.31 -20.51
N ASP A 566 -29.43 4.34 -19.88
CA ASP A 566 -29.78 5.72 -20.18
C ASP A 566 -28.90 6.34 -21.28
N GLY A 567 -27.83 5.64 -21.67
CA GLY A 567 -26.91 6.03 -22.75
C GLY A 567 -25.68 6.79 -22.27
N PHE A 568 -25.52 6.97 -20.96
CA PHE A 568 -24.33 7.50 -20.30
C PHE A 568 -23.54 6.32 -19.71
N THR A 569 -22.22 6.35 -19.84
CA THR A 569 -21.37 5.25 -19.36
C THR A 569 -20.50 5.65 -18.20
N GLY A 570 -20.44 4.80 -17.18
CA GLY A 570 -19.47 4.86 -16.08
C GLY A 570 -19.92 5.72 -14.91
N GLU A 571 -21.23 5.89 -14.73
CA GLU A 571 -21.80 6.74 -13.68
C GLU A 571 -21.68 6.10 -12.30
N LEU A 572 -21.29 6.90 -11.30
CA LEU A 572 -20.92 6.35 -10.00
C LEU A 572 -22.08 5.68 -9.28
N ILE A 573 -23.22 6.35 -9.19
CA ILE A 573 -24.37 5.86 -8.45
C ILE A 573 -25.18 4.96 -9.37
N ASP A 574 -25.40 5.39 -10.61
CA ASP A 574 -26.36 4.76 -11.49
C ASP A 574 -25.84 3.51 -12.20
N ASP A 575 -24.56 3.46 -12.54
CA ASP A 575 -23.91 2.26 -13.12
C ASP A 575 -23.09 1.50 -12.10
N ILE A 576 -22.03 2.14 -11.59
CA ILE A 576 -20.94 1.47 -10.88
C ILE A 576 -21.42 0.92 -9.53
N SER A 577 -22.14 1.73 -8.75
CA SER A 577 -22.60 1.31 -7.42
C SER A 577 -23.70 0.27 -7.51
N LYS A 578 -24.71 0.46 -8.38
CA LYS A 578 -25.79 -0.51 -8.57
C LYS A 578 -25.27 -1.86 -9.06
N TYR A 579 -24.43 -1.87 -10.09
CA TYR A 579 -23.87 -3.11 -10.61
C TYR A 579 -22.97 -3.80 -9.58
N TYR A 580 -22.12 -3.05 -8.86
CA TYR A 580 -21.26 -3.63 -7.83
C TYR A 580 -22.08 -4.35 -6.75
N ASP A 581 -23.18 -3.75 -6.31
CA ASP A 581 -24.07 -4.35 -5.31
C ASP A 581 -24.79 -5.61 -5.85
N ASP A 582 -25.14 -5.62 -7.13
CA ASP A 582 -25.90 -6.71 -7.76
C ASP A 582 -25.04 -7.89 -8.27
N VAL A 583 -23.81 -7.62 -8.72
CA VAL A 583 -22.98 -8.57 -9.48
C VAL A 583 -21.55 -8.70 -8.94
N GLY A 584 -20.99 -7.68 -8.28
CA GLY A 584 -19.65 -7.67 -7.70
C GLY A 584 -18.58 -6.93 -8.53
N VAL A 585 -17.30 -7.21 -8.26
CA VAL A 585 -16.14 -6.56 -8.92
C VAL A 585 -16.04 -7.03 -10.39
N PRO A 586 -15.84 -6.14 -11.37
CA PRO A 586 -15.67 -6.52 -12.77
C PRO A 586 -14.45 -7.40 -12.99
N GLU A 587 -14.53 -8.20 -14.04
CA GLU A 587 -13.40 -8.98 -14.55
C GLU A 587 -12.57 -8.13 -15.51
N LEU A 588 -11.28 -7.96 -15.23
CA LEU A 588 -10.31 -7.41 -16.17
C LEU A 588 -10.06 -8.45 -17.28
N LEU A 589 -10.26 -8.07 -18.54
CA LEU A 589 -10.11 -8.94 -19.71
C LEU A 589 -8.63 -9.10 -20.09
N PHE A 590 -7.98 -7.98 -20.37
CA PHE A 590 -6.63 -7.89 -20.91
C PHE A 590 -6.05 -6.51 -20.64
N TYR A 591 -4.73 -6.36 -20.84
CA TYR A 591 -4.06 -5.07 -20.69
C TYR A 591 -4.00 -4.32 -22.03
N VAL A 592 -4.51 -3.09 -22.04
CA VAL A 592 -4.56 -2.25 -23.24
C VAL A 592 -3.40 -1.25 -23.25
N GLY A 593 -2.71 -1.11 -24.38
CA GLY A 593 -1.80 0.00 -24.65
C GLY A 593 -2.17 0.71 -25.93
N ARG A 594 -1.73 1.96 -26.08
CA ARG A 594 -2.06 2.81 -27.23
C ARG A 594 -0.83 3.43 -27.90
N ILE A 595 -0.83 3.42 -29.23
CA ILE A 595 -0.01 4.28 -30.09
C ILE A 595 -0.99 5.17 -30.87
N PRO A 596 -1.18 6.44 -30.48
CA PRO A 596 -2.28 7.27 -30.98
C PRO A 596 -1.96 7.94 -32.33
N PHE A 597 -1.46 7.17 -33.32
CA PHE A 597 -1.02 7.71 -34.61
C PHE A 597 -1.54 6.91 -35.79
N SER A 598 -1.86 7.61 -36.88
CA SER A 598 -2.19 6.99 -38.17
C SER A 598 -0.98 6.89 -39.13
N ASP A 599 0.04 7.73 -38.95
CA ASP A 599 1.19 7.75 -39.86
C ASP A 599 2.05 6.49 -39.72
N SER A 600 2.20 5.75 -40.81
CA SER A 600 2.89 4.45 -40.80
C SER A 600 4.38 4.55 -40.46
N THR A 601 5.04 5.67 -40.78
CA THR A 601 6.46 5.86 -40.47
C THR A 601 6.66 6.14 -38.98
N VAL A 602 5.78 6.93 -38.37
CA VAL A 602 5.77 7.17 -36.92
C VAL A 602 5.46 5.88 -36.17
N ILE A 603 4.47 5.11 -36.61
CA ILE A 603 4.13 3.81 -36.01
C ILE A 603 5.34 2.87 -36.03
N GLU A 604 5.99 2.71 -37.20
CA GLU A 604 7.17 1.83 -37.32
C GLU A 604 8.29 2.29 -36.38
N SER A 605 8.51 3.61 -36.29
CA SER A 605 9.56 4.17 -35.45
C SER A 605 9.35 3.93 -33.95
N VAL A 606 8.16 4.20 -33.43
CA VAL A 606 7.82 3.95 -32.00
C VAL A 606 7.97 2.48 -31.65
N LEU A 607 7.51 1.59 -32.54
CA LEU A 607 7.63 0.15 -32.37
C LEU A 607 9.11 -0.31 -32.43
N ASP A 608 9.90 0.21 -33.37
CA ASP A 608 11.33 -0.10 -33.48
C ASP A 608 12.09 0.39 -32.24
N SER A 609 11.77 1.56 -31.69
CA SER A 609 12.35 2.07 -30.44
C SER A 609 11.99 1.20 -29.23
N THR A 610 10.76 0.69 -29.18
CA THR A 610 10.34 -0.28 -28.15
C THR A 610 11.18 -1.56 -28.22
N VAL A 611 11.39 -2.11 -29.43
CA VAL A 611 12.26 -3.28 -29.65
C VAL A 611 13.71 -2.99 -29.27
N ASN A 612 14.23 -1.83 -29.68
CA ASN A 612 15.61 -1.44 -29.41
C ASN A 612 15.86 -1.25 -27.93
N TYR A 613 14.93 -0.66 -27.20
CA TYR A 613 15.01 -0.56 -25.75
C TYR A 613 15.06 -1.95 -25.12
N ASP A 614 14.11 -2.83 -25.44
CA ASP A 614 14.05 -4.18 -24.87
C ASP A 614 15.30 -5.02 -25.16
N LYS A 615 15.93 -4.86 -26.34
CA LYS A 615 17.19 -5.53 -26.67
C LYS A 615 18.41 -4.97 -25.95
N ASN A 616 18.44 -3.67 -25.66
CA ASN A 616 19.64 -2.97 -25.21
C ASN A 616 19.57 -2.49 -23.74
N ARG A 617 18.64 -3.03 -22.93
CA ARG A 617 18.49 -2.64 -21.52
C ARG A 617 19.74 -2.91 -20.70
N LYS A 618 20.16 -1.93 -19.89
CA LYS A 618 21.33 -2.03 -18.99
C LYS A 618 20.99 -2.82 -17.72
N GLU A 619 22.02 -3.21 -16.96
CA GLU A 619 21.86 -3.96 -15.70
C GLU A 619 21.53 -3.10 -14.48
N GLN A 620 21.92 -1.84 -14.47
CA GLN A 620 21.61 -0.88 -13.41
C GLN A 620 20.46 0.00 -13.87
N SER A 621 19.47 0.22 -12.99
CA SER A 621 18.34 1.09 -13.24
C SER A 621 18.40 2.39 -12.46
N ASN A 622 17.96 3.46 -13.09
CA ASN A 622 17.88 4.79 -12.51
C ASN A 622 16.53 5.45 -12.79
N ALA A 623 16.16 6.38 -11.93
CA ALA A 623 14.91 7.12 -12.02
C ALA A 623 15.13 8.62 -11.87
N LEU A 624 14.44 9.40 -12.69
CA LEU A 624 14.31 10.84 -12.58
C LEU A 624 12.96 11.17 -11.96
N ILE A 625 12.91 12.03 -10.94
CA ILE A 625 11.67 12.45 -10.28
C ILE A 625 11.62 13.97 -10.22
N GLY A 626 10.70 14.59 -10.97
CA GLY A 626 10.39 16.01 -10.90
C GLY A 626 9.12 16.26 -10.10
N ALA A 627 9.14 17.17 -9.13
CA ALA A 627 7.98 17.48 -8.30
C ALA A 627 7.78 18.99 -8.04
N GLY A 628 6.63 19.50 -8.45
CA GLY A 628 6.15 20.85 -8.17
C GLY A 628 5.11 20.90 -7.05
N ILE A 629 4.72 22.10 -6.64
CA ILE A 629 3.60 22.29 -5.72
C ILE A 629 2.27 22.01 -6.46
N ILE A 630 1.38 21.29 -5.78
CA ILE A 630 0.15 20.72 -6.33
C ILE A 630 -1.11 21.42 -5.78
N GLY A 631 -1.01 22.09 -4.64
CA GLY A 631 -2.14 22.75 -4.00
C GLY A 631 -1.71 23.99 -3.21
N TYR A 632 -2.46 25.08 -3.37
CA TYR A 632 -2.21 26.38 -2.74
C TYR A 632 -3.38 26.79 -1.82
N PRO A 633 -3.09 27.33 -0.62
CA PRO A 633 -4.08 27.51 0.46
C PRO A 633 -5.05 28.70 0.30
N GLU A 634 -4.93 29.53 -0.75
CA GLU A 634 -5.78 30.73 -0.91
C GLU A 634 -7.14 30.46 -1.58
N LYS A 635 -7.38 29.26 -2.12
CA LYS A 635 -8.72 28.83 -2.55
C LYS A 635 -9.45 28.21 -1.36
N VAL A 636 -10.72 28.58 -1.16
CA VAL A 636 -11.64 28.11 -0.09
C VAL A 636 -11.74 26.57 0.03
N GLU A 637 -11.17 25.83 -0.91
CA GLU A 637 -11.24 24.37 -1.05
C GLU A 637 -9.97 23.61 -0.66
N PHE A 638 -8.83 24.28 -0.43
CA PHE A 638 -7.60 23.63 0.06
C PHE A 638 -7.17 24.21 1.40
N PRO A 639 -7.49 23.55 2.54
CA PRO A 639 -7.08 24.05 3.85
C PRO A 639 -5.56 23.91 4.12
N TYR A 640 -4.79 23.33 3.19
CA TYR A 640 -3.35 23.09 3.29
C TYR A 640 -2.64 23.14 1.93
N ILE A 641 -1.32 23.29 1.97
CA ILE A 641 -0.43 23.18 0.79
C ILE A 641 -0.21 21.69 0.49
N ALA A 642 -0.39 21.29 -0.76
CA ALA A 642 0.00 19.97 -1.23
C ALA A 642 1.33 20.08 -1.98
N ASP A 643 2.42 19.62 -1.36
CA ASP A 643 3.77 19.64 -1.92
C ASP A 643 4.06 18.31 -2.64
N GLY A 644 4.27 18.32 -3.96
CA GLY A 644 4.53 17.12 -4.73
C GLY A 644 5.80 16.39 -4.30
N ALA A 645 6.76 17.11 -3.71
CA ALA A 645 7.99 16.52 -3.20
C ALA A 645 7.76 15.55 -2.03
N TYR A 646 6.62 15.66 -1.32
CA TYR A 646 6.22 14.67 -0.31
C TYR A 646 6.07 13.28 -0.95
N TYR A 647 5.27 13.19 -2.01
CA TYR A 647 5.01 11.94 -2.72
C TYR A 647 6.25 11.45 -3.47
N ALA A 648 7.00 12.37 -4.07
CA ALA A 648 8.26 12.07 -4.73
C ALA A 648 9.28 11.40 -3.80
N ASN A 649 9.35 11.80 -2.52
CA ASN A 649 10.23 11.15 -1.55
C ASN A 649 9.77 9.75 -1.15
N ILE A 650 8.46 9.53 -1.03
CA ILE A 650 7.91 8.19 -0.78
C ILE A 650 8.34 7.25 -1.93
N LEU A 651 8.13 7.69 -3.18
CA LEU A 651 8.57 6.96 -4.35
C LEU A 651 10.10 6.76 -4.38
N SER A 652 10.87 7.82 -4.12
CA SER A 652 12.33 7.76 -4.10
C SER A 652 12.86 6.74 -3.10
N ASN A 653 12.27 6.67 -1.91
CA ASN A 653 12.61 5.69 -0.89
C ASN A 653 12.27 4.26 -1.33
N ASN A 654 11.09 4.05 -1.93
CA ASN A 654 10.67 2.75 -2.44
C ASN A 654 11.58 2.26 -3.58
N LEU A 655 11.95 3.15 -4.51
CA LEU A 655 12.89 2.83 -5.59
C LEU A 655 14.28 2.52 -5.03
N SER A 656 14.74 3.28 -4.03
CA SER A 656 16.03 3.05 -3.36
C SER A 656 16.06 1.70 -2.63
N ALA A 657 14.97 1.29 -1.99
CA ALA A 657 14.83 -0.03 -1.37
C ALA A 657 14.94 -1.19 -2.39
N ASN A 658 14.72 -0.91 -3.68
CA ASN A 658 14.89 -1.84 -4.79
C ASN A 658 16.18 -1.59 -5.60
N ASN A 659 17.17 -0.92 -5.02
CA ASN A 659 18.46 -0.60 -5.64
C ASN A 659 18.36 0.25 -6.92
N ILE A 660 17.31 1.06 -7.08
CA ILE A 660 17.16 2.01 -8.18
C ILE A 660 17.63 3.39 -7.71
N GLU A 661 18.67 3.92 -8.35
CA GLU A 661 19.20 5.24 -8.01
C GLU A 661 18.23 6.34 -8.48
N THR A 662 17.99 7.35 -7.63
CA THR A 662 17.00 8.39 -7.90
C THR A 662 17.65 9.78 -7.97
N VAL A 663 17.32 10.54 -9.01
CA VAL A 663 17.65 11.96 -9.12
C VAL A 663 16.36 12.77 -8.96
N THR A 664 16.35 13.67 -7.99
CA THR A 664 15.15 14.42 -7.58
C THR A 664 15.27 15.91 -7.89
N LEU A 665 14.23 16.49 -8.49
CA LEU A 665 14.11 17.92 -8.77
C LEU A 665 12.83 18.48 -8.16
N TYR A 666 12.96 19.27 -7.09
CA TYR A 666 11.81 19.81 -6.35
C TYR A 666 11.71 21.33 -6.49
N GLU A 667 10.48 21.87 -6.49
CA GLU A 667 10.22 23.30 -6.55
C GLU A 667 10.82 24.04 -5.33
N LYS A 668 11.95 24.72 -5.54
CA LYS A 668 12.68 25.48 -4.50
C LYS A 668 12.48 26.99 -4.63
N SER A 669 11.65 27.43 -5.56
CA SER A 669 11.35 28.84 -5.87
C SER A 669 9.84 29.02 -5.98
N GLY A 670 9.33 30.21 -5.65
CA GLY A 670 7.89 30.49 -5.63
C GLY A 670 7.45 31.06 -4.28
N VAL A 671 6.15 31.31 -4.10
CA VAL A 671 5.60 31.84 -2.84
C VAL A 671 5.73 30.83 -1.69
N ILE A 672 5.70 29.53 -2.01
CA ILE A 672 5.72 28.43 -1.04
C ILE A 672 6.71 27.34 -1.52
N PRO A 673 8.02 27.52 -1.31
CA PRO A 673 9.01 26.55 -1.77
C PRO A 673 8.89 25.22 -1.00
N SER A 674 9.19 24.12 -1.69
CA SER A 674 9.22 22.78 -1.10
C SER A 674 10.22 22.68 0.04
N LYS A 675 9.76 22.09 1.16
CA LYS A 675 10.59 21.87 2.37
C LYS A 675 11.51 20.66 2.27
N TYR A 676 11.33 19.80 1.27
CA TYR A 676 12.04 18.52 1.17
C TYR A 676 13.38 18.67 0.44
N GLU A 677 14.42 17.98 0.90
CA GLU A 677 15.72 17.97 0.21
C GLU A 677 15.63 17.33 -1.18
N CYS A 678 16.38 17.84 -2.14
CA CYS A 678 16.40 17.37 -3.53
C CYS A 678 17.82 17.37 -4.10
N THR A 679 18.05 16.60 -5.16
CA THR A 679 19.34 16.59 -5.87
C THR A 679 19.61 17.93 -6.54
N TYR A 680 18.61 18.48 -7.22
CA TYR A 680 18.68 19.80 -7.86
C TYR A 680 17.38 20.57 -7.64
N PRO A 681 17.41 21.92 -7.57
CA PRO A 681 16.18 22.70 -7.60
C PRO A 681 15.49 22.52 -8.96
N LEU A 682 14.17 22.38 -8.95
CA LEU A 682 13.34 22.32 -10.16
C LEU A 682 13.41 23.66 -10.91
N ASN A 683 14.01 23.63 -12.08
CA ASN A 683 14.01 24.70 -13.07
C ASN A 683 14.30 24.09 -14.44
N TYR A 684 14.11 24.88 -15.50
CA TYR A 684 14.30 24.43 -16.88
C TYR A 684 15.70 23.86 -17.12
N GLU A 685 16.76 24.59 -16.75
CA GLU A 685 18.14 24.19 -17.03
C GLU A 685 18.48 22.84 -16.39
N ASN A 686 18.14 22.65 -15.11
CA ASN A 686 18.40 21.40 -14.41
C ASN A 686 17.56 20.24 -14.96
N PHE A 687 16.27 20.47 -15.22
CA PHE A 687 15.38 19.42 -15.71
C PHE A 687 15.78 18.99 -17.13
N ASP A 688 16.15 19.94 -17.99
CA ASP A 688 16.64 19.69 -19.34
C ASP A 688 17.98 18.92 -19.34
N LEU A 689 18.91 19.29 -18.47
CA LEU A 689 20.19 18.59 -18.32
C LEU A 689 20.00 17.14 -17.88
N GLU A 690 19.05 16.87 -16.98
CA GLU A 690 18.75 15.51 -16.54
C GLU A 690 17.98 14.73 -17.61
N LEU A 691 16.97 15.31 -18.28
CA LEU A 691 16.24 14.65 -19.37
C LEU A 691 17.12 14.25 -20.57
N ASN A 692 18.25 14.92 -20.78
CA ASN A 692 19.24 14.54 -21.78
C ASN A 692 20.08 13.31 -21.38
N LYS A 693 19.91 12.79 -20.16
CA LYS A 693 20.49 11.54 -19.69
C LYS A 693 19.50 10.38 -19.87
N LEU A 694 20.02 9.17 -19.94
CA LEU A 694 19.20 7.97 -20.08
C LEU A 694 18.69 7.55 -18.69
N TYR A 695 17.37 7.56 -18.52
CA TYR A 695 16.66 7.12 -17.32
C TYR A 695 15.67 6.00 -17.63
N ASP A 696 15.73 4.88 -16.92
CA ASP A 696 14.73 3.81 -17.10
C ASP A 696 13.33 4.25 -16.68
N PHE A 697 13.25 5.16 -15.70
CA PHE A 697 11.99 5.73 -15.21
C PHE A 697 12.06 7.25 -15.08
N THR A 698 11.00 7.92 -15.51
CA THR A 698 10.81 9.36 -15.28
C THR A 698 9.44 9.58 -14.66
N PHE A 699 9.41 10.24 -13.51
CA PHE A 699 8.20 10.54 -12.74
C PHE A 699 8.02 12.04 -12.62
N ILE A 700 6.80 12.51 -12.85
CA ILE A 700 6.45 13.92 -12.80
C ILE A 700 5.20 14.10 -11.94
N TYR A 701 5.35 14.87 -10.86
CA TYR A 701 4.28 15.20 -9.91
C TYR A 701 4.04 16.70 -9.87
N GLY A 702 2.86 17.17 -10.29
CA GLY A 702 2.45 18.55 -10.11
C GLY A 702 1.64 19.10 -11.26
N HIS A 703 1.41 20.41 -11.25
CA HIS A 703 0.61 21.01 -12.30
C HIS A 703 1.32 20.93 -13.66
N GLY A 704 0.60 20.44 -14.66
CA GLY A 704 0.99 20.43 -16.06
C GLY A 704 0.11 21.38 -16.88
N GLY A 705 0.33 21.40 -18.19
CA GLY A 705 -0.55 22.10 -19.12
C GLY A 705 -0.48 21.49 -20.52
N TYR A 706 -1.25 22.04 -21.45
CA TYR A 706 -1.35 21.56 -22.83
C TYR A 706 -0.02 21.42 -23.57
N THR A 707 0.97 22.21 -23.17
CA THR A 707 2.29 22.29 -23.82
C THR A 707 3.42 22.22 -22.79
N MET A 708 3.16 21.70 -21.58
CA MET A 708 4.12 21.75 -20.47
C MET A 708 4.00 20.53 -19.56
N PHE A 709 5.14 19.88 -19.33
CA PHE A 709 5.25 18.71 -18.46
C PHE A 709 4.96 19.02 -16.99
N LEU A 710 5.55 20.11 -16.47
CA LEU A 710 5.51 20.46 -15.04
C LEU A 710 5.73 21.97 -14.83
N TRP A 711 4.91 22.59 -13.98
CA TRP A 711 5.09 23.96 -13.53
C TRP A 711 6.28 24.04 -12.59
N THR A 712 7.15 25.04 -12.79
CA THR A 712 8.38 25.20 -11.99
C THR A 712 8.25 26.13 -10.80
N LYS A 713 7.25 27.01 -10.82
CA LYS A 713 6.95 27.98 -9.77
C LYS A 713 5.53 28.54 -9.91
N ASP A 714 4.92 28.90 -8.78
CA ASP A 714 3.87 29.92 -8.70
C ASP A 714 4.43 31.17 -7.98
N SER A 715 4.49 32.31 -8.68
CA SER A 715 5.10 33.53 -8.15
C SER A 715 4.10 34.43 -7.42
N ASN A 716 2.79 34.15 -7.51
CA ASN A 716 1.75 35.03 -6.99
C ASN A 716 0.70 34.31 -6.12
N ASN A 717 0.81 32.99 -5.96
CA ASN A 717 -0.04 32.13 -5.13
C ASN A 717 -1.52 32.12 -5.53
N ASN A 718 -1.85 32.52 -6.75
CA ASN A 718 -3.23 32.57 -7.23
C ASN A 718 -3.74 31.19 -7.70
N GLY A 719 -2.87 30.16 -7.73
CA GLY A 719 -3.23 28.83 -8.20
C GLY A 719 -3.63 28.82 -9.69
N ILE A 720 -3.07 29.74 -10.46
CA ILE A 720 -3.12 29.87 -11.92
C ILE A 720 -1.67 30.02 -12.36
N TYR A 721 -1.30 29.39 -13.47
CA TYR A 721 -0.01 29.65 -14.09
C TYR A 721 0.17 31.16 -14.31
N ASP A 722 1.26 31.73 -13.82
CA ASP A 722 1.66 33.09 -14.17
C ASP A 722 1.83 33.13 -15.71
N GLU A 723 0.85 33.66 -16.44
CA GLU A 723 0.86 33.73 -17.90
C GLU A 723 2.18 34.33 -18.46
N PRO A 724 2.60 33.89 -19.66
CA PRO A 724 4.01 33.66 -19.98
C PRO A 724 4.78 34.97 -20.18
N ARG A 725 5.99 35.02 -19.64
CA ARG A 725 7.09 35.73 -20.30
C ARG A 725 7.96 34.67 -20.94
N GLU A 726 8.32 34.91 -22.20
CA GLU A 726 9.07 34.07 -23.17
C GLU A 726 10.38 33.42 -22.67
N GLU A 727 10.72 33.53 -21.38
CA GLU A 727 11.95 33.05 -20.74
C GLU A 727 11.72 31.90 -19.73
N TYR A 728 10.49 31.36 -19.58
CA TYR A 728 10.17 30.38 -18.52
C TYR A 728 9.41 29.11 -18.96
N ASP A 729 9.26 28.85 -20.26
CA ASP A 729 8.60 27.64 -20.76
C ASP A 729 9.48 26.40 -20.53
N ILE A 730 9.11 25.51 -19.59
CA ILE A 730 9.59 24.12 -19.67
C ILE A 730 8.87 23.45 -20.84
N LEU A 731 9.58 23.42 -21.97
CA LEU A 731 9.42 22.53 -23.13
C LEU A 731 8.22 22.79 -24.07
N ARG A 732 8.28 23.92 -24.80
CA ARG A 732 7.40 24.17 -25.95
C ARG A 732 7.90 23.57 -27.30
N GLU A 733 9.17 23.14 -27.41
CA GLU A 733 9.82 22.28 -28.47
C GLU A 733 11.37 22.49 -28.46
N PRO A 734 12.25 21.68 -29.09
CA PRO A 734 12.31 20.23 -29.31
C PRO A 734 13.55 19.66 -28.56
N VAL A 735 13.44 19.38 -27.26
CA VAL A 735 14.64 19.05 -26.43
C VAL A 735 14.69 17.60 -25.94
N THR A 736 13.69 16.78 -26.28
CA THR A 736 13.58 15.38 -25.84
C THR A 736 14.38 14.38 -26.68
N LYS A 737 15.62 14.72 -27.07
CA LYS A 737 16.45 13.84 -27.94
C LYS A 737 16.83 12.50 -27.31
N HIS A 738 16.54 12.25 -26.03
CA HIS A 738 17.06 11.10 -25.28
C HIS A 738 16.11 10.48 -24.24
N LEU A 739 14.80 10.73 -24.32
CA LEU A 739 13.81 10.23 -23.34
C LEU A 739 13.52 8.72 -23.48
N THR A 740 14.52 7.87 -23.23
CA THR A 740 14.37 6.41 -23.32
C THR A 740 14.04 5.83 -21.95
N GLY A 741 12.77 5.56 -21.68
CA GLY A 741 12.33 4.83 -20.50
C GLY A 741 10.82 4.84 -20.35
N PHE A 742 10.37 4.57 -19.12
CA PHE A 742 8.98 4.69 -18.72
C PHE A 742 8.67 6.07 -18.16
N LEU A 743 7.65 6.73 -18.70
CA LEU A 743 7.22 8.06 -18.26
C LEU A 743 5.91 7.99 -17.48
N PHE A 744 5.89 8.51 -16.26
CA PHE A 744 4.72 8.57 -15.40
C PHE A 744 4.40 10.03 -15.09
N MET A 745 3.25 10.51 -15.56
CA MET A 745 2.87 11.91 -15.43
C MET A 745 1.53 12.08 -14.72
N ASP A 746 1.59 12.70 -13.54
CA ASP A 746 0.43 13.16 -12.77
C ASP A 746 0.31 14.68 -12.94
N GLY A 747 -0.11 15.09 -14.14
CA GLY A 747 -0.28 16.49 -14.54
C GLY A 747 -1.45 16.67 -15.51
N CYS A 748 -2.24 17.73 -15.30
CA CYS A 748 -3.46 18.01 -16.07
C CYS A 748 -3.21 18.11 -17.59
N HIS A 749 -4.08 17.49 -18.39
CA HIS A 749 -4.16 17.62 -19.86
C HIS A 749 -2.91 17.23 -20.65
N THR A 750 -2.05 16.42 -20.06
CA THR A 750 -0.78 15.97 -20.67
C THR A 750 -0.99 14.99 -21.82
N MET A 751 -2.18 14.40 -21.97
CA MET A 751 -2.53 13.50 -23.09
C MET A 751 -3.87 13.86 -23.73
N ARG A 752 -4.26 15.14 -23.68
CA ARG A 752 -5.57 15.56 -24.21
C ARG A 752 -5.63 15.37 -25.72
N VAL A 753 -6.46 14.42 -26.16
CA VAL A 753 -6.61 14.05 -27.58
C VAL A 753 -7.55 15.00 -28.35
N GLU A 754 -8.35 15.81 -27.65
CA GLU A 754 -9.45 16.61 -28.23
C GLU A 754 -9.03 17.98 -28.78
N GLU A 755 -7.82 18.41 -28.47
CA GLU A 755 -7.22 19.63 -28.96
C GLU A 755 -5.89 19.27 -29.62
N ASP A 756 -5.46 20.07 -30.60
CA ASP A 756 -4.10 20.02 -31.17
C ASP A 756 -3.08 20.37 -30.07
N SER A 757 -2.97 19.56 -29.03
CA SER A 757 -2.01 19.78 -27.97
C SER A 757 -0.64 19.65 -28.63
N GLU A 758 0.16 20.72 -28.58
CA GLU A 758 1.55 20.67 -29.05
C GLU A 758 2.32 19.57 -28.30
N TYR A 759 1.84 19.14 -27.12
CA TYR A 759 2.42 18.03 -26.37
C TYR A 759 2.18 16.66 -26.98
N SER A 760 0.91 16.30 -27.28
CA SER A 760 0.64 15.09 -28.05
C SER A 760 1.51 15.21 -29.28
N HIS A 761 1.31 16.27 -30.10
CA HIS A 761 2.26 16.92 -31.03
C HIS A 761 3.74 16.48 -30.91
N SER A 762 4.38 16.81 -29.80
CA SER A 762 5.81 16.68 -29.56
C SER A 762 6.25 15.24 -29.31
N LEU A 763 5.38 14.40 -28.72
CA LEU A 763 5.55 12.94 -28.74
C LEU A 763 5.41 12.37 -30.17
N HIS A 764 4.68 13.04 -31.09
CA HIS A 764 4.53 12.60 -32.49
C HIS A 764 5.82 12.73 -33.30
N ILE A 765 6.77 13.60 -32.92
CA ILE A 765 7.90 13.98 -33.79
C ILE A 765 9.20 13.23 -33.46
N GLN A 766 9.31 12.57 -32.30
CA GLN A 766 10.63 12.22 -31.75
C GLN A 766 10.93 10.75 -31.46
N ASP A 767 10.25 9.75 -32.02
CA ASP A 767 10.79 8.37 -32.08
C ASP A 767 11.17 7.67 -30.73
N ILE A 768 10.83 8.19 -29.54
CA ILE A 768 11.66 7.91 -28.33
C ILE A 768 10.90 7.36 -27.10
N LEU A 769 9.59 7.62 -26.93
CA LEU A 769 8.84 7.10 -25.79
C LEU A 769 8.55 5.60 -25.94
N ILE A 770 9.04 4.78 -25.01
CA ILE A 770 8.83 3.32 -25.01
C ILE A 770 7.44 2.97 -24.47
N SER A 771 7.09 3.50 -23.28
CA SER A 771 5.77 3.35 -22.69
C SER A 771 5.58 4.34 -21.54
N GLY A 772 4.34 4.69 -21.20
CA GLY A 772 4.08 5.62 -20.11
C GLY A 772 2.62 5.82 -19.78
N MET A 773 2.36 6.57 -18.71
CA MET A 773 1.04 6.97 -18.26
C MET A 773 0.92 8.48 -18.26
N SER A 774 -0.21 8.98 -18.72
CA SER A 774 -0.50 10.40 -18.78
C SER A 774 -2.01 10.66 -18.71
N SER A 775 -2.36 11.85 -18.22
CA SER A 775 -3.75 12.27 -18.01
C SER A 775 -4.34 12.93 -19.25
N ALA A 776 -5.44 12.37 -19.76
CA ALA A 776 -6.21 12.92 -20.88
C ALA A 776 -7.14 14.08 -20.49
N GLY A 777 -7.41 14.26 -19.19
CA GLY A 777 -8.33 15.27 -18.65
C GLY A 777 -7.68 16.23 -17.65
N LEU A 778 -8.49 17.08 -17.02
CA LEU A 778 -8.05 17.81 -15.83
C LEU A 778 -7.66 16.76 -14.77
N ALA A 779 -6.47 16.82 -14.19
CA ALA A 779 -6.26 16.16 -12.90
C ALA A 779 -6.91 17.06 -11.84
N THR A 780 -8.23 16.98 -11.67
CA THR A 780 -8.92 17.85 -10.69
C THR A 780 -8.53 17.43 -9.29
N THR A 781 -8.45 18.40 -8.39
CA THR A 781 -8.18 18.21 -6.96
C THR A 781 -9.48 18.25 -6.13
N ARG A 782 -10.66 18.07 -6.77
CA ARG A 782 -11.96 18.37 -6.14
C ARG A 782 -12.73 17.14 -5.65
N GLU A 783 -12.70 16.02 -6.36
CA GLU A 783 -13.37 14.79 -5.91
C GLU A 783 -12.52 13.97 -4.94
N GLY A 784 -11.78 14.67 -4.06
CA GLY A 784 -10.76 14.13 -3.19
C GLY A 784 -9.41 14.69 -3.60
N GLY A 785 -9.13 15.90 -3.13
CA GLY A 785 -7.89 16.60 -3.42
C GLY A 785 -6.64 15.80 -3.09
N TYR A 786 -5.49 16.39 -3.38
CA TYR A 786 -4.21 15.96 -2.83
C TYR A 786 -4.19 16.17 -1.32
N SER A 787 -5.08 15.49 -0.63
CA SER A 787 -5.07 15.31 0.78
C SER A 787 -4.01 14.27 1.11
N PRO A 788 -3.37 14.36 2.27
CA PRO A 788 -2.77 13.19 2.90
C PRO A 788 -3.74 11.98 2.97
N GLU A 789 -5.04 12.22 2.71
CA GLU A 789 -6.14 11.28 2.71
C GLU A 789 -6.56 10.67 1.36
N ASN A 790 -6.00 11.06 0.19
CA ASN A 790 -6.44 10.47 -1.10
C ASN A 790 -5.27 9.87 -1.94
N PRO A 791 -5.42 8.66 -2.55
CA PRO A 791 -4.36 7.95 -3.25
C PRO A 791 -4.04 8.46 -4.66
N ARG A 792 -4.42 9.66 -5.10
CA ARG A 792 -4.19 10.07 -6.52
C ARG A 792 -2.72 10.02 -6.99
N PRO A 793 -1.73 10.54 -6.24
CA PRO A 793 -0.31 10.34 -6.59
C PRO A 793 0.22 8.91 -6.39
N SER A 794 -0.65 7.98 -5.96
CA SER A 794 -0.29 6.60 -5.62
C SER A 794 -0.48 5.59 -6.73
N ILE A 795 -1.02 5.92 -7.92
CA ILE A 795 -1.03 4.94 -9.03
C ILE A 795 0.42 4.62 -9.42
N SER A 796 1.20 5.64 -9.79
CA SER A 796 2.60 5.47 -10.16
C SER A 796 3.47 4.93 -9.02
N SER A 797 3.12 5.16 -7.75
CA SER A 797 3.87 4.60 -6.60
C SER A 797 3.43 3.17 -6.21
N ASN A 798 2.13 2.87 -6.21
CA ASN A 798 1.59 1.54 -5.85
C ASN A 798 1.79 0.50 -6.94
N MET A 799 1.89 0.91 -8.20
CA MET A 799 2.18 0.04 -9.33
C MET A 799 3.49 -0.73 -9.19
N PHE A 800 4.50 -0.16 -8.52
CA PHE A 800 5.78 -0.82 -8.25
C PHE A 800 5.78 -1.63 -6.93
N LEU A 801 4.77 -1.48 -6.09
CA LEU A 801 4.64 -2.26 -4.85
C LEU A 801 4.09 -3.68 -5.10
N ASP A 802 3.40 -3.91 -6.22
CA ASP A 802 2.79 -5.19 -6.58
C ASP A 802 3.81 -6.26 -7.08
N LYS A 803 5.09 -5.90 -7.22
CA LYS A 803 6.16 -6.78 -7.76
C LYS A 803 5.84 -7.40 -9.13
N SER A 804 4.80 -6.93 -9.84
CA SER A 804 4.51 -7.43 -11.16
C SER A 804 5.61 -6.97 -12.13
N LEU A 805 6.18 -7.92 -12.87
CA LEU A 805 7.17 -7.59 -13.89
C LEU A 805 6.53 -6.88 -15.09
N ILE A 806 5.22 -6.61 -15.13
CA ILE A 806 4.54 -6.00 -16.27
C ILE A 806 3.89 -4.70 -15.79
N ILE A 807 4.30 -3.57 -16.36
CA ILE A 807 3.84 -2.26 -15.90
C ILE A 807 2.35 -2.06 -16.17
N SER A 808 1.87 -2.44 -17.36
CA SER A 808 0.44 -2.32 -17.67
C SER A 808 -0.43 -3.11 -16.68
N LYS A 809 0.06 -4.26 -16.19
CA LYS A 809 -0.67 -5.05 -15.19
C LYS A 809 -0.89 -4.25 -13.93
N GLY A 810 0.19 -3.70 -13.36
CA GLY A 810 0.09 -2.81 -12.20
C GLY A 810 -0.86 -1.65 -12.46
N PHE A 811 -0.82 -1.05 -13.65
CA PHE A 811 -1.68 0.08 -14.02
C PHE A 811 -3.17 -0.28 -13.98
N TYR A 812 -3.56 -1.35 -14.67
CA TYR A 812 -4.96 -1.76 -14.77
C TYR A 812 -5.49 -2.29 -13.43
N GLU A 813 -4.69 -3.01 -12.64
CA GLU A 813 -5.11 -3.49 -11.31
C GLU A 813 -5.23 -2.34 -10.30
N ALA A 814 -4.33 -1.36 -10.32
CA ALA A 814 -4.45 -0.16 -9.49
C ALA A 814 -5.68 0.67 -9.88
N THR A 815 -5.92 0.82 -11.19
CA THR A 815 -7.09 1.52 -11.71
C THR A 815 -8.39 0.81 -11.32
N ALA A 816 -8.42 -0.53 -11.36
CA ALA A 816 -9.56 -1.32 -10.91
C ALA A 816 -9.88 -1.06 -9.43
N LYS A 817 -8.87 -1.05 -8.55
CA LYS A 817 -9.07 -0.71 -7.13
C LYS A 817 -9.62 0.70 -6.94
N MET A 818 -9.12 1.67 -7.69
CA MET A 818 -9.65 3.04 -7.61
C MET A 818 -11.13 3.12 -7.95
N ILE A 819 -11.54 2.49 -9.06
CA ILE A 819 -12.93 2.53 -9.51
C ILE A 819 -13.82 1.72 -8.55
N PHE A 820 -13.46 0.46 -8.28
CA PHE A 820 -14.37 -0.53 -7.69
C PHE A 820 -14.14 -0.78 -6.19
N GLU A 821 -13.06 -0.31 -5.59
CA GLU A 821 -12.83 -0.38 -4.14
C GLU A 821 -12.97 1.01 -3.51
N TYR A 822 -12.32 2.01 -4.10
CA TYR A 822 -12.26 3.36 -3.52
C TYR A 822 -13.33 4.32 -4.06
N ARG A 823 -14.05 3.96 -5.13
CA ARG A 823 -15.06 4.82 -5.77
C ARG A 823 -14.47 6.15 -6.28
N GLU A 824 -13.19 6.15 -6.63
CA GLU A 824 -12.44 7.30 -7.17
C GLU A 824 -12.45 7.27 -8.70
N LEU A 825 -13.57 7.68 -9.30
CA LEU A 825 -13.78 7.58 -10.75
C LEU A 825 -12.94 8.59 -11.54
N PHE A 826 -12.92 9.85 -11.09
CA PHE A 826 -12.23 10.92 -11.78
C PHE A 826 -10.73 10.66 -11.93
N GLY A 827 -10.10 10.20 -10.86
CA GLY A 827 -8.68 9.85 -10.86
C GLY A 827 -8.39 8.63 -11.73
N ALA A 828 -9.34 7.71 -11.90
CA ALA A 828 -9.14 6.49 -12.67
C ALA A 828 -9.34 6.67 -14.18
N TYR A 829 -10.39 7.38 -14.61
CA TYR A 829 -10.73 7.51 -16.03
C TYR A 829 -9.76 8.38 -16.81
N ILE A 830 -9.13 9.37 -16.15
CA ILE A 830 -8.24 10.33 -16.83
C ILE A 830 -6.94 9.71 -17.32
N TYR A 831 -6.48 8.59 -16.75
CA TYR A 831 -5.18 8.02 -17.14
C TYR A 831 -5.28 7.08 -18.33
N CYS A 832 -4.29 7.19 -19.21
CA CYS A 832 -4.13 6.31 -20.37
C CYS A 832 -2.74 5.67 -20.36
N TYR A 833 -2.66 4.40 -20.78
CA TYR A 833 -1.41 3.69 -20.96
C TYR A 833 -0.94 3.78 -22.42
N LEU A 834 0.24 4.35 -22.63
CA LEU A 834 0.86 4.54 -23.93
C LEU A 834 1.96 3.51 -24.18
N GLY A 835 2.09 3.08 -25.44
CA GLY A 835 3.08 2.11 -25.88
C GLY A 835 2.68 0.66 -25.64
N ASP A 836 3.67 -0.23 -25.66
CA ASP A 836 3.49 -1.68 -25.56
C ASP A 836 3.05 -2.10 -24.14
N PRO A 837 1.85 -2.69 -23.95
CA PRO A 837 1.39 -3.15 -22.65
C PRO A 837 2.12 -4.40 -22.15
N SER A 838 2.76 -5.18 -23.01
CA SER A 838 3.45 -6.42 -22.59
C SER A 838 4.86 -6.20 -22.08
N ILE A 839 5.34 -4.96 -22.09
CA ILE A 839 6.72 -4.64 -21.75
C ILE A 839 7.02 -4.94 -20.27
N ARG A 840 8.15 -5.61 -20.02
CA ARG A 840 8.50 -6.09 -18.68
C ARG A 840 9.57 -5.28 -17.97
N LEU A 841 9.52 -5.20 -16.64
CA LEU A 841 10.59 -4.79 -15.74
C LEU A 841 11.60 -5.94 -15.52
N ARG A 842 12.84 -5.64 -15.12
CA ARG A 842 13.77 -6.67 -14.59
C ARG A 842 13.39 -7.00 -13.14
N GLN A 843 13.60 -8.26 -12.74
CA GLN A 843 13.55 -8.71 -11.34
C GLN A 843 14.68 -8.12 -10.52
#